data_AF-A0A6A5X4W3-F1
#
_entry.id   AF-A0A6A5X4W3-F1
#
_cell.length_a   1.000
_cell.length_b   1.000
_cell.length_c   1.000
_cell.angle_alpha   90.00
_cell.angle_beta   90.00
_cell.angle_gamma   90.00
#
_symmetry.space_group_name_H-M   'P 1'
#
loop_
_entity.id
_entity.type
_entity.pdbx_description
1 polymer ?
#
loop_
_entity_poly.entity_id
_entity_poly.type
_entity_poly.pdbx_seq_one_letter_code
_entity_poly.pdbx_strand_id
1 'polypeptide(L)'
;MITNYMETLAEETPSHVQRRTVPSTVSVKGALQACQDQTATYQWHWRMQLLSVAAALGLHELGLQSPIPAVVLQGLIATLPLIQTLPEDRFVMIETTNGTCTIVVWAHILLGLRVAVRLYSKTDNSYMEVRFPQTGENSDQVIVYMNTTHHSWTTRDVALHDMKPSVTMFLTTTREQLFQMSADPGLDTIRSNFKTAARGYVQKHLEKFTPRLTGRQKVMEELRHISCSFAFCLAQKLVRLPRSDDRPGTAAKPYSGWEYPGHEPPNLAPFHEPMPLHIPKSRILDVACMLFDLNDYRMCSTKCDQYAQLYSEAILFNLPDAPSSISTILAEWGKGSNSLNVSWSYLSLMALKISILLLAFANIQDCESCSDLPLSGDLSIISQSEIMERVQAWDGQEDFSVSQNAWFEVIALLMVGDRGDAVDMRTTALLSDNGWSVYISSLGDLDPSCVDANTIVTKRGVPWRHGICKHRIIDGPRSGVNEGRYWEPRATHPDTAWLECVVPIEYGRPMIGEQHDNFVIQLVLQTLNSPTPTPEIRWTGYYDLWSSLWLLLRTTPCQHSTRLGGTVKLRPGWGTVAGFVGLQRGDQHRFDLHKNSLTIFLTAGNHEARWNAILSMGEMCDFARYRVFLRRLDTCFACAAEEASAQGSPSFLIL
;
A
#
# COMPACT_ATOMS: atom_id res chain seq x y z
N MET A 1 8.93 -0.38 -26.90
CA MET A 1 7.55 0.11 -27.07
C MET A 1 7.51 1.29 -28.03
N ILE A 2 8.12 2.44 -27.72
CA ILE A 2 8.18 3.61 -28.62
C ILE A 2 8.81 3.27 -29.99
N THR A 3 9.92 2.53 -30.02
CA THR A 3 10.56 2.15 -31.29
C THR A 3 9.67 1.25 -32.16
N ASN A 4 9.12 0.15 -31.59
CA ASN A 4 8.20 -0.72 -32.33
C ASN A 4 7.00 0.05 -32.88
N TYR A 5 6.41 0.96 -32.10
CA TYR A 5 5.28 1.76 -32.56
C TYR A 5 5.65 2.67 -33.74
N MET A 6 6.84 3.29 -33.72
CA MET A 6 7.31 4.11 -34.85
C MET A 6 7.69 3.28 -36.08
N GLU A 7 8.17 2.05 -35.88
CA GLU A 7 8.40 1.09 -36.97
C GLU A 7 7.07 0.67 -37.61
N THR A 8 6.04 0.37 -36.82
CA THR A 8 4.69 0.04 -37.31
C THR A 8 4.06 1.21 -38.08
N LEU A 9 4.16 2.43 -37.55
CA LEU A 9 3.72 3.65 -38.26
C LEU A 9 4.46 3.86 -39.58
N ALA A 10 5.77 3.56 -39.63
CA ALA A 10 6.55 3.66 -40.87
C ALA A 10 6.17 2.59 -41.90
N GLU A 11 5.74 1.41 -41.46
CA GLU A 11 5.21 0.34 -42.32
C GLU A 11 3.84 0.69 -42.90
N GLU A 12 2.97 1.34 -42.12
CA GLU A 12 1.61 1.75 -42.52
C GLU A 12 1.58 3.01 -43.41
N THR A 13 2.67 3.76 -43.50
CA THR A 13 2.72 5.00 -44.29
C THR A 13 2.80 4.71 -45.81
N PRO A 14 1.93 5.31 -46.65
CA PRO A 14 1.90 5.08 -48.10
C PRO A 14 3.25 5.34 -48.80
N SER A 15 3.56 4.51 -49.81
CA SER A 15 4.86 4.48 -50.50
C SER A 15 5.27 5.78 -51.22
N HIS A 16 4.35 6.71 -51.45
CA HIS A 16 4.61 8.00 -52.09
C HIS A 16 5.07 9.09 -51.11
N VAL A 17 5.01 8.84 -49.79
CA VAL A 17 5.50 9.77 -48.77
C VAL A 17 6.98 9.49 -48.50
N GLN A 18 7.83 10.50 -48.68
CA GLN A 18 9.27 10.39 -48.49
C GLN A 18 9.59 9.96 -47.04
N ARG A 19 9.94 8.69 -46.85
CA ARG A 19 10.22 8.11 -45.53
C ARG A 19 11.45 8.76 -44.91
N ARG A 20 11.30 9.40 -43.75
CA ARG A 20 12.44 9.70 -42.88
C ARG A 20 12.77 8.44 -42.08
N THR A 21 14.06 8.23 -41.83
CA THR A 21 14.55 7.13 -41.00
C THR A 21 13.98 7.23 -39.58
N VAL A 22 13.32 6.17 -39.12
CA VAL A 22 12.84 6.04 -37.73
C VAL A 22 14.05 6.14 -36.79
N PRO A 23 13.98 6.94 -35.71
CA PRO A 23 15.06 7.00 -34.73
C PRO A 23 15.30 5.62 -34.12
N SER A 24 16.54 5.14 -34.16
CA SER A 24 16.88 3.84 -33.57
C SER A 24 16.59 3.82 -32.07
N THR A 25 16.34 2.64 -31.49
CA THR A 25 16.20 2.47 -30.02
C THR A 25 17.41 3.05 -29.27
N VAL A 26 18.61 2.98 -29.87
CA VAL A 26 19.84 3.55 -29.33
C VAL A 26 19.79 5.08 -29.35
N SER A 27 19.25 5.68 -30.41
CA SER A 27 19.06 7.13 -30.53
C SER A 27 18.05 7.66 -29.51
N VAL A 28 16.93 6.96 -29.30
CA VAL A 28 15.91 7.36 -28.30
C VAL A 28 16.47 7.21 -26.88
N LYS A 29 17.15 6.10 -26.57
CA LYS A 29 17.84 5.93 -25.28
C LYS A 29 18.94 6.97 -25.08
N GLY A 30 19.72 7.27 -26.12
CA GLY A 30 20.76 8.28 -26.09
C GLY A 30 20.21 9.68 -25.87
N ALA A 31 19.06 10.02 -26.46
CA ALA A 31 18.36 11.28 -26.22
C ALA A 31 17.82 11.36 -24.79
N LEU A 32 17.16 10.31 -24.29
CA LEU A 32 16.67 10.28 -22.90
C LEU A 32 17.82 10.31 -21.88
N GLN A 33 18.92 9.61 -22.16
CA GLN A 33 20.13 9.64 -21.34
C GLN A 33 20.80 11.02 -21.41
N ALA A 34 20.90 11.64 -22.59
CA ALA A 34 21.41 13.00 -22.73
C ALA A 34 20.52 14.02 -22.01
N CYS A 35 19.19 13.88 -22.07
CA CYS A 35 18.27 14.65 -21.25
C CYS A 35 18.54 14.38 -19.76
N GLN A 36 18.68 13.13 -19.33
CA GLN A 36 19.00 12.78 -17.94
C GLN A 36 20.36 13.34 -17.48
N ASP A 37 21.38 13.33 -18.33
CA ASP A 37 22.75 13.77 -18.00
C ASP A 37 22.86 15.31 -18.01
N GLN A 38 22.25 15.97 -19.01
CA GLN A 38 22.15 17.43 -19.07
C GLN A 38 21.25 17.95 -17.95
N THR A 39 20.22 17.18 -17.57
CA THR A 39 19.42 17.48 -16.38
C THR A 39 20.17 17.19 -15.10
N ALA A 40 20.92 16.12 -14.94
CA ALA A 40 21.63 15.85 -13.68
C ALA A 40 22.74 16.88 -13.37
N THR A 41 23.33 17.52 -14.39
CA THR A 41 24.47 18.45 -14.24
C THR A 41 24.10 19.93 -14.19
N TYR A 42 22.91 20.33 -14.66
CA TYR A 42 22.41 21.69 -14.46
C TYR A 42 21.96 21.87 -13.01
N GLN A 43 22.51 22.87 -12.30
CA GLN A 43 21.97 23.30 -11.01
C GLN A 43 20.56 23.88 -11.23
N TRP A 44 19.56 23.02 -11.16
CA TRP A 44 18.20 23.34 -11.58
C TRP A 44 17.59 24.48 -10.75
N HIS A 45 17.61 25.65 -11.37
CA HIS A 45 16.52 26.62 -11.32
C HIS A 45 15.25 26.08 -12.00
N TRP A 46 15.08 24.77 -12.25
CA TRP A 46 13.88 24.19 -12.85
C TRP A 46 12.61 24.64 -12.13
N ARG A 47 12.64 24.64 -10.79
CA ARG A 47 11.53 25.15 -9.99
C ARG A 47 11.30 26.63 -10.24
N MET A 48 12.34 27.45 -10.36
CA MET A 48 12.24 28.87 -10.68
C MET A 48 11.74 29.12 -12.11
N GLN A 49 12.15 28.30 -13.08
CA GLN A 49 11.69 28.38 -14.47
C GLN A 49 10.23 27.95 -14.58
N LEU A 50 9.85 26.81 -13.99
CA LEU A 50 8.45 26.42 -13.88
C LEU A 50 7.63 27.50 -13.17
N LEU A 51 8.13 28.09 -12.07
CA LEU A 51 7.47 29.20 -11.37
C LEU A 51 7.29 30.42 -12.26
N SER A 52 8.30 30.79 -13.05
CA SER A 52 8.21 31.91 -13.99
C SER A 52 7.17 31.67 -15.09
N VAL A 53 7.12 30.46 -15.64
CA VAL A 53 6.11 30.06 -16.64
C VAL A 53 4.71 30.04 -16.01
N ALA A 54 4.55 29.43 -14.82
CA ALA A 54 3.27 29.41 -14.14
C ALA A 54 2.78 30.81 -13.79
N ALA A 55 3.68 31.69 -13.31
CA ALA A 55 3.35 33.09 -13.04
C ALA A 55 2.89 33.81 -14.32
N ALA A 56 3.57 33.61 -15.45
CA ALA A 56 3.17 34.17 -16.73
C ALA A 56 1.83 33.63 -17.24
N LEU A 57 1.52 32.37 -16.93
CA LEU A 57 0.25 31.73 -17.26
C LEU A 57 -0.88 32.01 -16.24
N GLY A 58 -0.60 32.74 -15.16
CA GLY A 58 -1.56 32.91 -14.06
C GLY A 58 -1.94 31.60 -13.35
N LEU A 59 -1.11 30.57 -13.47
CA LEU A 59 -1.32 29.26 -12.83
C LEU A 59 -0.77 29.25 -11.41
N HIS A 60 -1.54 28.68 -10.48
CA HIS A 60 -1.11 28.49 -9.09
C HIS A 60 0.04 27.47 -8.97
N GLU A 61 0.78 27.51 -7.84
CA GLU A 61 1.91 26.60 -7.57
C GLU A 61 1.55 25.10 -7.71
N LEU A 62 0.29 24.72 -7.54
CA LEU A 62 -0.17 23.34 -7.73
C LEU A 62 -0.12 22.88 -9.19
N GLY A 63 -0.30 23.79 -10.16
CA GLY A 63 -0.20 23.49 -11.59
C GLY A 63 1.23 23.15 -12.05
N LEU A 64 2.24 23.58 -11.30
CA LEU A 64 3.67 23.36 -11.58
C LEU A 64 4.06 21.88 -11.59
N GLN A 65 3.34 21.06 -10.83
CA GLN A 65 3.66 19.64 -10.64
C GLN A 65 2.74 18.72 -11.43
N SER A 66 1.90 19.28 -12.30
CA SER A 66 1.01 18.46 -13.13
C SER A 66 1.86 17.62 -14.10
N PRO A 67 1.73 16.29 -14.08
CA PRO A 67 2.53 15.42 -14.93
C PRO A 67 2.11 15.57 -16.40
N ILE A 68 3.07 15.45 -17.33
CA ILE A 68 2.75 15.42 -18.75
C ILE A 68 2.07 14.07 -19.07
N PRO A 69 0.89 14.07 -19.72
CA PRO A 69 0.26 12.83 -20.16
C PRO A 69 1.19 12.00 -21.05
N ALA A 70 1.13 10.67 -20.95
CA ALA A 70 2.07 9.78 -21.64
C ALA A 70 2.14 10.02 -23.15
N VAL A 71 0.97 10.11 -23.77
CA VAL A 71 0.82 10.39 -25.20
C VAL A 71 1.40 11.74 -25.59
N VAL A 72 1.27 12.75 -24.72
CA VAL A 72 1.82 14.08 -24.97
C VAL A 72 3.33 14.03 -24.90
N LEU A 73 3.90 13.36 -23.89
CA LEU A 73 5.34 13.17 -23.79
C LEU A 73 5.89 12.43 -25.02
N GLN A 74 5.25 11.34 -25.43
CA GLN A 74 5.66 10.57 -26.62
C GLN A 74 5.57 11.42 -27.90
N GLY A 75 4.46 12.14 -28.08
CA GLY A 75 4.28 13.06 -29.20
C GLY A 75 5.33 14.17 -29.22
N LEU A 76 5.70 14.72 -28.06
CA LEU A 76 6.75 15.73 -27.94
C LEU A 76 8.13 15.18 -28.31
N ILE A 77 8.49 13.99 -27.83
CA ILE A 77 9.74 13.31 -28.22
C ILE A 77 9.80 13.10 -29.74
N ALA A 78 8.66 12.76 -30.36
CA ALA A 78 8.55 12.54 -31.79
C ALA A 78 8.64 13.84 -32.61
N THR A 79 8.00 14.90 -32.14
CA THR A 79 7.71 16.09 -32.96
C THR A 79 8.65 17.27 -32.70
N LEU A 80 9.11 17.51 -31.47
CA LEU A 80 9.94 18.68 -31.15
C LEU A 80 11.27 18.72 -31.94
N PRO A 81 12.02 17.61 -32.09
CA PRO A 81 13.23 17.62 -32.92
C PRO A 81 12.93 17.99 -34.38
N LEU A 82 11.77 17.56 -34.92
CA LEU A 82 11.38 17.85 -36.29
C LEU A 82 11.10 19.35 -36.48
N ILE A 83 10.38 19.97 -35.53
CA ILE A 83 10.11 21.40 -35.55
C ILE A 83 11.42 22.20 -35.43
N GLN A 84 12.33 21.77 -34.55
CA GLN A 84 13.59 22.45 -34.35
C GLN A 84 14.45 22.46 -35.63
N THR A 85 14.40 21.39 -36.43
CA THR A 85 15.13 21.32 -37.71
C THR A 85 14.48 22.11 -38.84
N LEU A 86 13.14 22.27 -38.83
CA LEU A 86 12.37 22.94 -39.88
C LEU A 86 11.35 23.92 -39.26
N PRO A 87 11.83 25.02 -38.66
CA PRO A 87 11.03 25.90 -37.82
C PRO A 87 9.97 26.70 -38.58
N GLU A 88 10.13 26.88 -39.89
CA GLU A 88 9.22 27.68 -40.73
C GLU A 88 8.12 26.81 -41.37
N ASP A 89 8.41 25.54 -41.65
CA ASP A 89 7.52 24.66 -42.40
C ASP A 89 6.48 23.97 -41.52
N ARG A 90 6.68 23.93 -40.20
CA ARG A 90 5.89 23.10 -39.29
C ARG A 90 5.56 23.79 -37.99
N PHE A 91 4.39 23.46 -37.44
CA PHE A 91 4.05 23.75 -36.06
C PHE A 91 3.35 22.54 -35.42
N VAL A 92 3.39 22.47 -34.10
CA VAL A 92 2.70 21.43 -33.31
C VAL A 92 1.62 22.07 -32.45
N MET A 93 0.47 21.42 -32.46
CA MET A 93 -0.64 21.68 -31.56
C MET A 93 -0.67 20.60 -30.48
N ILE A 94 -0.78 21.02 -29.24
CA ILE A 94 -0.83 20.13 -28.08
C ILE A 94 -2.12 20.43 -27.34
N GLU A 95 -2.95 19.43 -27.18
CA GLU A 95 -4.13 19.50 -26.34
C GLU A 95 -3.82 18.77 -25.05
N THR A 96 -3.79 19.46 -23.91
CA THR A 96 -3.57 18.82 -22.62
C THR A 96 -4.22 19.59 -21.49
N THR A 97 -4.70 18.90 -20.47
CA THR A 97 -5.15 19.51 -19.21
C THR A 97 -3.99 19.70 -18.21
N ASN A 98 -2.88 18.99 -18.42
CA ASN A 98 -1.79 18.82 -17.45
C ASN A 98 -0.42 19.04 -18.10
N GLY A 99 0.61 19.36 -17.31
CA GLY A 99 2.00 19.40 -17.77
C GLY A 99 2.39 20.62 -18.59
N THR A 100 1.49 21.58 -18.80
CA THR A 100 1.69 22.78 -19.64
C THR A 100 2.99 23.53 -19.30
N CYS A 101 3.27 23.77 -18.00
CA CYS A 101 4.50 24.44 -17.60
C CYS A 101 5.75 23.67 -18.04
N THR A 102 5.77 22.36 -17.85
CA THR A 102 6.88 21.49 -18.27
C THR A 102 7.06 21.52 -19.79
N ILE A 103 5.97 21.49 -20.54
CA ILE A 103 5.98 21.55 -22.00
C ILE A 103 6.59 22.88 -22.48
N VAL A 104 6.17 24.00 -21.88
CA VAL A 104 6.72 25.32 -22.20
C VAL A 104 8.20 25.39 -21.85
N VAL A 105 8.61 24.95 -20.66
CA VAL A 105 10.04 24.95 -20.29
C VAL A 105 10.84 24.11 -21.29
N TRP A 106 10.35 22.94 -21.67
CA TRP A 106 11.05 22.09 -22.63
C TRP A 106 11.12 22.71 -24.04
N ALA A 107 9.98 23.10 -24.60
CA ALA A 107 9.94 23.65 -25.96
C ALA A 107 10.60 25.03 -26.05
N HIS A 108 10.28 25.95 -25.14
CA HIS A 108 10.79 27.32 -25.19
C HIS A 108 12.18 27.47 -24.58
N ILE A 109 12.35 27.08 -23.32
CA ILE A 109 13.58 27.38 -22.57
C ILE A 109 14.73 26.47 -23.01
N LEU A 110 14.45 25.16 -23.19
CA LEU A 110 15.51 24.21 -23.57
C LEU A 110 15.76 24.17 -25.08
N LEU A 111 14.72 24.20 -25.91
CA LEU A 111 14.86 24.06 -27.37
C LEU A 111 14.83 25.39 -28.14
N GLY A 112 14.51 26.51 -27.48
CA GLY A 112 14.45 27.82 -28.12
C GLY A 112 13.25 28.02 -29.06
N LEU A 113 12.22 27.17 -28.96
CA LEU A 113 11.03 27.26 -29.82
C LEU A 113 10.08 28.37 -29.34
N ARG A 114 9.29 28.90 -30.27
CA ARG A 114 8.20 29.85 -29.97
C ARG A 114 6.96 29.10 -29.54
N VAL A 115 6.50 29.36 -28.31
CA VAL A 115 5.37 28.66 -27.69
C VAL A 115 4.24 29.64 -27.42
N ALA A 116 3.04 29.34 -27.91
CA ALA A 116 1.80 30.00 -27.52
C ALA A 116 0.97 29.05 -26.65
N VAL A 117 0.54 29.52 -25.48
CA VAL A 117 -0.35 28.78 -24.59
C VAL A 117 -1.72 29.45 -24.59
N ARG A 118 -2.74 28.70 -24.96
CA ARG A 118 -4.15 29.11 -24.99
C ARG A 118 -4.88 28.45 -23.83
N LEU A 119 -5.16 29.24 -22.80
CA LEU A 119 -5.89 28.84 -21.61
C LEU A 119 -7.38 29.11 -21.82
N TYR A 120 -8.19 28.06 -21.93
CA TYR A 120 -9.63 28.19 -22.11
C TYR A 120 -10.35 28.17 -20.76
N SER A 121 -11.13 29.22 -20.47
CA SER A 121 -12.01 29.30 -19.31
C SER A 121 -13.44 28.99 -19.73
N LYS A 122 -14.01 27.88 -19.23
CA LYS A 122 -15.43 27.56 -19.50
C LYS A 122 -16.40 28.55 -18.86
N THR A 123 -16.05 29.19 -17.73
CA THR A 123 -16.98 30.06 -17.01
C THR A 123 -17.43 31.23 -17.88
N ASP A 124 -16.50 31.76 -18.67
CA ASP A 124 -16.70 33.00 -19.41
C ASP A 124 -16.64 32.76 -20.93
N ASN A 125 -16.48 31.50 -21.36
CA ASN A 125 -16.22 31.09 -22.75
C ASN A 125 -15.09 31.93 -23.40
N SER A 126 -14.12 32.35 -22.60
CA SER A 126 -13.01 33.20 -23.00
C SER A 126 -11.72 32.38 -23.04
N TYR A 127 -10.75 32.82 -23.85
CA TYR A 127 -9.40 32.25 -23.80
C TYR A 127 -8.37 33.35 -23.52
N MET A 128 -7.40 33.02 -22.67
CA MET A 128 -6.21 33.81 -22.45
C MET A 128 -5.08 33.20 -23.29
N GLU A 129 -4.41 34.01 -24.10
CA GLU A 129 -3.24 33.59 -24.86
C GLU A 129 -1.96 34.21 -24.28
N VAL A 130 -0.96 33.37 -24.01
CA VAL A 130 0.35 33.79 -23.51
C VAL A 130 1.43 33.26 -24.44
N ARG A 131 2.32 34.12 -24.91
CA ARG A 131 3.40 33.77 -25.84
C ARG A 131 4.78 33.82 -25.19
N PHE A 132 5.65 32.91 -25.62
CA PHE A 132 7.03 32.77 -25.18
C PHE A 132 7.96 32.67 -26.40
N PRO A 133 8.81 33.69 -26.68
CA PRO A 133 8.95 34.96 -25.98
C PRO A 133 7.80 35.93 -26.27
N GLN A 134 7.58 36.92 -25.40
CA GLN A 134 6.46 37.88 -25.53
C GLN A 134 6.60 38.86 -26.70
N THR A 135 7.80 39.00 -27.26
CA THR A 135 8.12 39.98 -28.30
C THR A 135 8.36 39.28 -29.64
N GLY A 136 7.39 39.33 -30.55
CA GLY A 136 7.57 38.90 -31.93
C GLY A 136 6.24 38.70 -32.68
N GLU A 137 6.18 39.18 -33.93
CA GLU A 137 5.02 39.04 -34.83
C GLU A 137 5.03 37.72 -35.65
N ASN A 138 5.95 36.81 -35.36
CA ASN A 138 6.14 35.61 -36.17
C ASN A 138 5.23 34.44 -35.76
N SER A 139 5.04 33.49 -36.68
CA SER A 139 4.25 32.27 -36.48
C SER A 139 4.73 31.42 -35.29
N ASP A 140 3.78 31.05 -34.42
CA ASP A 140 4.01 30.14 -33.31
C ASP A 140 4.38 28.74 -33.81
N GLN A 141 5.35 28.10 -33.16
CA GLN A 141 5.85 26.78 -33.54
C GLN A 141 5.26 25.67 -32.69
N VAL A 142 4.92 25.98 -31.44
CA VAL A 142 4.23 25.09 -30.51
C VAL A 142 3.04 25.83 -29.94
N ILE A 143 1.84 25.28 -30.10
CA ILE A 143 0.60 25.83 -29.58
C ILE A 143 0.03 24.85 -28.57
N VAL A 144 -0.06 25.25 -27.30
CA VAL A 144 -0.59 24.42 -26.22
C VAL A 144 -1.98 24.91 -25.84
N TYR A 145 -2.99 24.09 -26.09
CA TYR A 145 -4.34 24.30 -25.59
C TYR A 145 -4.49 23.63 -24.24
N MET A 146 -4.91 24.41 -23.25
CA MET A 146 -5.16 23.94 -21.89
C MET A 146 -6.52 24.39 -21.40
N ASN A 147 -7.26 23.45 -20.82
CA ASN A 147 -8.56 23.71 -20.20
C ASN A 147 -8.36 23.95 -18.70
N THR A 148 -8.74 25.13 -18.18
CA THR A 148 -8.44 25.53 -16.78
C THR A 148 -9.50 25.08 -15.76
N THR A 149 -10.51 24.31 -16.16
CA THR A 149 -11.72 24.09 -15.35
C THR A 149 -11.61 23.20 -14.11
N HIS A 150 -10.41 22.91 -13.61
CA HIS A 150 -10.19 21.82 -12.65
C HIS A 150 -9.86 22.23 -11.21
N HIS A 151 -10.25 23.42 -10.73
CA HIS A 151 -9.84 23.87 -9.38
C HIS A 151 -10.92 23.93 -8.28
N SER A 152 -12.17 23.51 -8.52
CA SER A 152 -13.05 23.16 -7.39
C SER A 152 -12.93 21.66 -7.08
N TRP A 153 -12.13 21.34 -6.06
CA TRP A 153 -11.94 19.98 -5.55
C TRP A 153 -13.17 19.41 -4.83
N THR A 154 -14.35 20.05 -4.93
CA THR A 154 -15.45 19.87 -3.97
C THR A 154 -16.73 19.25 -4.51
N THR A 155 -16.85 18.88 -5.78
CA THR A 155 -18.11 18.25 -6.24
C THR A 155 -17.90 17.25 -7.36
N ARG A 156 -18.49 16.06 -7.16
CA ARG A 156 -18.33 14.83 -7.96
C ARG A 156 -19.20 14.78 -9.22
N ASP A 157 -19.85 15.88 -9.60
CA ASP A 157 -20.82 15.90 -10.68
C ASP A 157 -20.50 17.08 -11.61
N VAL A 158 -20.00 16.79 -12.82
CA VAL A 158 -20.71 17.01 -14.10
C VAL A 158 -19.82 16.45 -15.22
N ALA A 159 -20.34 15.47 -15.97
CA ALA A 159 -19.76 14.99 -17.22
C ALA A 159 -19.70 16.12 -18.26
N LEU A 160 -18.53 16.75 -18.43
CA LEU A 160 -18.42 17.91 -19.32
C LEU A 160 -17.04 17.97 -20.00
N HIS A 161 -16.99 17.35 -21.19
CA HIS A 161 -15.91 17.29 -22.17
C HIS A 161 -14.51 16.92 -21.64
N ASP A 162 -14.23 15.61 -21.64
CA ASP A 162 -12.88 15.04 -21.58
C ASP A 162 -12.10 15.49 -22.82
N MET A 163 -11.37 16.59 -22.69
CA MET A 163 -10.35 16.94 -23.67
C MET A 163 -9.27 15.86 -23.61
N LYS A 164 -9.30 14.93 -24.57
CA LYS A 164 -8.33 13.84 -24.64
C LYS A 164 -6.96 14.42 -24.94
N PRO A 165 -5.93 14.13 -24.13
CA PRO A 165 -4.59 14.62 -24.40
C PRO A 165 -4.14 14.19 -25.80
N SER A 166 -3.67 15.15 -26.61
CA SER A 166 -3.28 14.91 -28.00
C SER A 166 -2.11 15.78 -28.42
N VAL A 167 -1.34 15.30 -29.40
CA VAL A 167 -0.27 16.05 -30.06
C VAL A 167 -0.45 15.90 -31.56
N THR A 168 -0.65 17.00 -32.25
CA THR A 168 -0.88 17.04 -33.70
C THR A 168 0.14 17.96 -34.36
N MET A 169 0.86 17.47 -35.36
CA MET A 169 1.80 18.27 -36.14
C MET A 169 1.18 18.65 -37.49
N PHE A 170 1.42 19.88 -37.91
CA PHE A 170 0.86 20.45 -39.13
C PHE A 170 1.95 21.09 -40.00
N LEU A 171 1.68 21.21 -41.30
CA LEU A 171 2.40 22.13 -42.18
C LEU A 171 1.95 23.57 -41.93
N THR A 172 2.89 24.50 -41.81
CA THR A 172 2.60 25.93 -41.55
C THR A 172 1.83 26.57 -42.69
N THR A 173 2.19 26.25 -43.94
CA THR A 173 1.64 26.88 -45.16
C THR A 173 0.23 26.39 -45.48
N THR A 174 0.01 25.07 -45.47
CA THR A 174 -1.27 24.45 -45.86
C THR A 174 -2.19 24.16 -44.69
N ARG A 175 -1.67 24.17 -43.44
CA ARG A 175 -2.35 23.62 -42.26
C ARG A 175 -2.73 22.15 -42.41
N GLU A 176 -2.10 21.42 -43.33
CA GLU A 176 -2.32 19.99 -43.50
C GLU A 176 -1.74 19.22 -42.30
N GLN A 177 -2.52 18.29 -41.77
CA GLN A 177 -2.12 17.43 -40.66
C GLN A 177 -1.11 16.39 -41.14
N LEU A 178 0.09 16.42 -40.57
CA LEU A 178 1.16 15.48 -40.88
C LEU A 178 1.18 14.28 -39.93
N PHE A 179 0.77 14.49 -38.68
CA PHE A 179 0.91 13.51 -37.61
C PHE A 179 -0.06 13.83 -36.49
N GLN A 180 -0.63 12.81 -35.87
CA GLN A 180 -1.44 12.95 -34.66
C GLN A 180 -1.23 11.75 -33.74
N MET A 181 -1.01 12.04 -32.47
CA MET A 181 -1.14 11.08 -31.38
C MET A 181 -2.25 11.57 -30.46
N SER A 182 -3.17 10.68 -30.09
CA SER A 182 -4.23 10.94 -29.12
C SER A 182 -4.22 9.86 -28.05
N ALA A 183 -4.63 10.22 -26.84
CA ALA A 183 -4.63 9.29 -25.71
C ALA A 183 -5.47 8.06 -26.05
N ASP A 184 -4.84 6.89 -26.06
CA ASP A 184 -5.53 5.62 -26.03
C ASP A 184 -6.21 5.49 -24.65
N PRO A 185 -7.51 5.16 -24.55
CA PRO A 185 -8.21 4.99 -23.28
C PRO A 185 -7.54 4.02 -22.28
N GLY A 186 -6.53 3.25 -22.68
CA GLY A 186 -5.75 2.38 -21.79
C GLY A 186 -4.33 2.84 -21.45
N LEU A 187 -3.82 3.96 -21.98
CA LEU A 187 -2.48 4.45 -21.69
C LEU A 187 -2.50 5.51 -20.58
N ASP A 188 -2.17 5.07 -19.37
CA ASP A 188 -2.10 5.93 -18.18
C ASP A 188 -1.20 7.15 -18.36
N THR A 189 -1.58 8.27 -17.75
CA THR A 189 -0.69 9.44 -17.61
C THR A 189 0.68 9.01 -17.05
N ILE A 190 1.80 9.41 -17.69
CA ILE A 190 3.13 9.24 -17.10
C ILE A 190 3.21 10.24 -15.95
N ARG A 191 2.75 9.80 -14.79
CA ARG A 191 2.98 10.52 -13.55
C ARG A 191 4.46 10.34 -13.23
N SER A 192 5.20 11.43 -13.23
CA SER A 192 6.46 11.45 -12.50
C SER A 192 6.06 11.25 -11.04
N ASN A 193 6.11 10.00 -10.57
CA ASN A 193 5.95 9.68 -9.17
C ASN A 193 7.14 10.32 -8.47
N PHE A 194 7.05 11.62 -8.17
CA PHE A 194 8.05 12.33 -7.40
C PHE A 194 8.13 11.61 -6.07
N LYS A 195 9.13 10.75 -5.93
CA LYS A 195 9.32 10.01 -4.70
C LYS A 195 9.98 10.93 -3.69
N THR A 196 9.45 10.91 -2.49
CA THR A 196 9.99 11.63 -1.36
C THR A 196 10.37 10.61 -0.31
N ALA A 197 11.59 10.70 0.23
CA ALA A 197 12.01 9.86 1.35
C ALA A 197 11.00 9.96 2.51
N ALA A 198 10.79 8.87 3.25
CA ALA A 198 9.89 8.84 4.40
C ALA A 198 10.24 9.94 5.43
N ARG A 199 11.53 10.17 5.68
CA ARG A 199 11.98 11.27 6.54
C ARG A 199 11.57 12.62 5.96
N GLY A 200 10.82 13.39 6.75
CA GLY A 200 10.25 14.68 6.32
C GLY A 200 9.18 14.57 5.24
N TYR A 201 8.68 13.37 4.96
CA TYR A 201 7.64 13.15 3.96
C TYR A 201 6.38 13.98 4.24
N VAL A 202 5.90 13.92 5.48
CA VAL A 202 4.68 14.63 5.89
C VAL A 202 4.94 16.13 5.97
N GLN A 203 6.12 16.53 6.44
CA GLN A 203 6.53 17.94 6.45
C GLN A 203 6.42 18.54 5.04
N LYS A 204 7.03 17.89 4.03
CA LYS A 204 6.97 18.36 2.63
C LYS A 204 5.55 18.40 2.08
N HIS A 205 4.69 17.46 2.47
CA HIS A 205 3.28 17.47 2.06
C HIS A 205 2.51 18.63 2.68
N LEU A 206 2.58 18.81 4.00
CA LEU A 206 1.96 19.96 4.67
C LEU A 206 2.49 21.28 4.08
N GLU A 207 3.77 21.35 3.74
CA GLU A 207 4.35 22.52 3.09
C GLU A 207 3.77 22.84 1.72
N LYS A 208 3.34 21.82 0.96
CA LYS A 208 2.70 21.98 -0.33
C LYS A 208 1.24 22.47 -0.21
N PHE A 209 0.55 22.07 0.85
CA PHE A 209 -0.87 22.36 1.04
C PHE A 209 -1.15 23.60 1.89
N THR A 210 -0.20 24.02 2.72
CA THR A 210 -0.29 25.26 3.49
C THR A 210 0.27 26.44 2.67
N PRO A 211 -0.54 27.45 2.35
CA PRO A 211 -0.07 28.65 1.67
C PRO A 211 1.10 29.29 2.41
N ARG A 212 2.00 29.99 1.69
CA ARG A 212 3.12 30.77 2.26
C ARG A 212 2.62 32.04 2.96
N LEU A 213 1.70 31.89 3.90
CA LEU A 213 1.06 32.96 4.65
C LEU A 213 1.53 33.01 6.09
N THR A 214 1.32 34.16 6.74
CA THR A 214 1.53 34.33 8.18
C THR A 214 0.76 33.26 8.95
N GLY A 215 1.38 32.69 9.99
CA GLY A 215 0.78 31.63 10.80
C GLY A 215 0.95 30.21 10.25
N ARG A 216 1.50 30.02 9.04
CA ARG A 216 1.75 28.68 8.45
C ARG A 216 2.45 27.71 9.39
N GLN A 217 3.56 28.11 9.99
CA GLN A 217 4.34 27.22 10.88
C GLN A 217 3.52 26.77 12.09
N LYS A 218 2.70 27.67 12.65
CA LYS A 218 1.81 27.36 13.76
C LYS A 218 0.72 26.36 13.34
N VAL A 219 0.10 26.54 12.17
CA VAL A 219 -0.87 25.56 11.64
C VAL A 219 -0.21 24.19 11.45
N MET A 220 0.99 24.15 10.87
CA MET A 220 1.72 22.90 10.68
C MET A 220 2.10 22.24 12.01
N GLU A 221 2.51 23.02 13.00
CA GLU A 221 2.79 22.52 14.35
C GLU A 221 1.52 21.93 14.99
N GLU A 222 0.38 22.61 14.91
CA GLU A 222 -0.88 22.07 15.45
C GLU A 222 -1.30 20.79 14.71
N LEU A 223 -1.19 20.74 13.38
CA LEU A 223 -1.53 19.54 12.60
C LEU A 223 -0.66 18.34 12.96
N ARG A 224 0.62 18.53 13.29
CA ARG A 224 1.48 17.44 13.82
C ARG A 224 0.90 16.82 15.07
N HIS A 225 0.51 17.66 16.04
CA HIS A 225 -0.05 17.19 17.31
C HIS A 225 -1.39 16.49 17.07
N ILE A 226 -2.27 17.09 16.27
CA ILE A 226 -3.62 16.57 15.96
C ILE A 226 -3.52 15.22 15.23
N SER A 227 -2.62 15.07 14.26
CA SER A 227 -2.39 13.79 13.58
C SER A 227 -1.92 12.68 14.54
N CYS A 228 -1.00 12.99 15.46
CA CYS A 228 -0.58 12.04 16.48
C CYS A 228 -1.73 11.67 17.43
N SER A 229 -2.55 12.65 17.79
CA SER A 229 -3.74 12.43 18.63
C SER A 229 -4.78 11.55 17.96
N PHE A 230 -5.06 11.75 16.66
CA PHE A 230 -5.92 10.83 15.90
C PHE A 230 -5.33 9.41 15.86
N ALA A 231 -4.01 9.30 15.69
CA ALA A 231 -3.35 7.99 15.75
C ALA A 231 -3.49 7.36 17.14
N PHE A 232 -3.40 8.13 18.23
CA PHE A 232 -3.63 7.63 19.58
C PHE A 232 -5.07 7.16 19.80
N CYS A 233 -6.07 7.94 19.35
CA CYS A 233 -7.48 7.56 19.47
C CYS A 233 -7.77 6.28 18.69
N LEU A 234 -7.31 6.20 17.44
CA LEU A 234 -7.45 5.00 16.62
C LEU A 234 -6.75 3.81 17.27
N ALA A 235 -5.48 3.95 17.69
CA ALA A 235 -4.69 2.89 18.33
C ALA A 235 -5.35 2.29 19.57
N GLN A 236 -6.13 3.06 20.33
CA GLN A 236 -6.85 2.58 21.51
C GLN A 236 -8.08 1.72 21.16
N LYS A 237 -8.62 1.90 19.97
CA LYS A 237 -9.83 1.22 19.47
C LYS A 237 -9.51 0.09 18.50
N LEU A 238 -8.25 -0.09 18.11
CA LEU A 238 -7.89 -1.11 17.12
C LEU A 238 -8.15 -2.51 17.66
N VAL A 239 -8.87 -3.29 16.87
CA VAL A 239 -9.02 -4.73 17.09
C VAL A 239 -8.72 -5.49 15.81
N ARG A 240 -8.28 -6.74 15.94
CA ARG A 240 -8.00 -7.58 14.78
C ARG A 240 -9.31 -8.05 14.16
N LEU A 241 -9.51 -7.74 12.87
CA LEU A 241 -10.65 -8.29 12.14
C LEU A 241 -10.44 -9.81 11.97
N PRO A 242 -11.42 -10.65 12.35
CA PRO A 242 -11.41 -12.07 11.99
C PRO A 242 -11.33 -12.21 10.47
N ARG A 243 -10.68 -13.26 9.98
CA ARG A 243 -10.57 -13.52 8.54
C ARG A 243 -11.99 -13.61 7.95
N SER A 244 -12.45 -12.57 7.24
CA SER A 244 -13.66 -12.71 6.42
C SER A 244 -13.31 -13.68 5.30
N ASP A 245 -14.16 -14.67 5.05
CA ASP A 245 -13.94 -15.67 4.01
C ASP A 245 -14.15 -15.08 2.58
N ASP A 246 -13.81 -13.80 2.37
CA ASP A 246 -13.78 -13.12 1.07
C ASP A 246 -12.60 -13.62 0.21
N ARG A 247 -12.48 -14.95 0.08
CA ARG A 247 -11.47 -15.63 -0.73
C ARG A 247 -11.74 -15.28 -2.20
N PRO A 248 -10.88 -14.46 -2.83
CA PRO A 248 -11.05 -14.12 -4.23
C PRO A 248 -10.71 -15.36 -5.06
N GLY A 249 -11.66 -15.83 -5.87
CA GLY A 249 -11.38 -16.82 -6.93
C GLY A 249 -12.02 -18.19 -6.76
N THR A 250 -12.61 -18.53 -5.61
CA THR A 250 -13.68 -19.51 -5.62
C THR A 250 -14.96 -18.72 -5.79
N ALA A 251 -15.62 -18.85 -6.95
CA ALA A 251 -17.06 -18.64 -7.07
C ALA A 251 -17.79 -19.70 -6.23
N ALA A 252 -17.46 -19.78 -4.95
CA ALA A 252 -18.34 -20.28 -3.93
C ALA A 252 -19.52 -19.33 -3.99
N LYS A 253 -20.52 -19.71 -4.80
CA LYS A 253 -21.90 -19.35 -4.50
C LYS A 253 -21.99 -19.45 -2.97
N PRO A 254 -22.49 -18.43 -2.25
CA PRO A 254 -22.78 -18.60 -0.84
C PRO A 254 -23.49 -19.94 -0.71
N TYR A 255 -23.03 -20.80 0.21
CA TYR A 255 -23.56 -22.16 0.41
C TYR A 255 -25.08 -22.06 0.66
N SER A 256 -25.87 -21.96 -0.40
CA SER A 256 -27.32 -21.75 -0.41
C SER A 256 -28.05 -23.06 -0.73
N GLY A 257 -27.35 -24.19 -0.60
CA GLY A 257 -27.84 -25.52 -1.01
C GLY A 257 -28.04 -26.51 0.11
N TRP A 258 -27.79 -26.13 1.36
CA TRP A 258 -28.10 -26.96 2.54
C TRP A 258 -28.94 -26.15 3.52
N GLU A 259 -30.13 -25.75 3.07
CA GLU A 259 -31.24 -25.56 4.01
C GLU A 259 -31.52 -26.93 4.63
N TYR A 260 -30.92 -27.22 5.79
CA TYR A 260 -31.46 -28.25 6.66
C TYR A 260 -32.86 -27.78 7.07
N PRO A 261 -33.95 -28.42 6.60
CA PRO A 261 -35.28 -27.99 6.97
C PRO A 261 -35.48 -28.33 8.45
N GLY A 262 -35.54 -27.33 9.32
CA GLY A 262 -36.02 -27.49 10.70
C GLY A 262 -34.99 -27.38 11.83
N HIS A 263 -33.75 -26.97 11.57
CA HIS A 263 -32.83 -26.56 12.65
C HIS A 263 -32.52 -25.07 12.53
N GLU A 264 -33.17 -24.25 13.36
CA GLU A 264 -32.61 -22.93 13.68
C GLU A 264 -31.14 -23.15 14.09
N PRO A 265 -30.18 -22.42 13.50
CA PRO A 265 -28.79 -22.53 13.92
C PRO A 265 -28.80 -22.28 15.43
N PRO A 266 -28.34 -23.26 16.25
CA PRO A 266 -28.42 -23.16 17.70
C PRO A 266 -27.80 -21.83 18.08
N ASN A 267 -28.56 -20.97 18.80
CA ASN A 267 -28.16 -19.64 19.28
C ASN A 267 -26.64 -19.62 19.52
N LEU A 268 -25.89 -19.19 18.50
CA LEU A 268 -24.44 -19.29 18.53
C LEU A 268 -24.03 -18.37 19.67
N ALA A 269 -23.31 -18.93 20.64
CA ALA A 269 -22.79 -18.16 21.76
C ALA A 269 -22.13 -16.87 21.21
N PRO A 270 -22.29 -15.73 21.90
CA PRO A 270 -21.79 -14.45 21.43
C PRO A 270 -20.34 -14.59 20.98
N PHE A 271 -20.04 -14.02 19.81
CA PHE A 271 -18.72 -13.99 19.20
C PHE A 271 -17.64 -13.65 20.25
N HIS A 272 -16.48 -14.31 20.15
CA HIS A 272 -15.33 -13.99 21.04
C HIS A 272 -15.09 -12.49 21.11
N GLU A 273 -14.70 -12.03 22.30
CA GLU A 273 -14.23 -10.67 22.50
C GLU A 273 -13.18 -10.31 21.43
N PRO A 274 -13.32 -9.15 20.77
CA PRO A 274 -12.41 -8.75 19.72
C PRO A 274 -10.99 -8.64 20.28
N MET A 275 -10.01 -9.16 19.54
CA MET A 275 -8.63 -9.19 20.01
C MET A 275 -8.00 -7.80 19.83
N PRO A 276 -7.63 -7.10 20.92
CA PRO A 276 -7.08 -5.75 20.82
C PRO A 276 -5.72 -5.77 20.10
N LEU A 277 -5.52 -4.80 19.21
CA LEU A 277 -4.28 -4.57 18.50
C LEU A 277 -3.52 -3.42 19.16
N HIS A 278 -2.50 -3.75 19.95
CA HIS A 278 -1.74 -2.75 20.70
C HIS A 278 -0.62 -2.12 19.86
N ILE A 279 -0.70 -0.81 19.61
CA ILE A 279 0.39 0.00 19.05
C ILE A 279 0.86 1.00 20.12
N PRO A 280 2.12 0.90 20.63
CA PRO A 280 2.60 1.78 21.68
C PRO A 280 2.61 3.26 21.25
N LYS A 281 2.15 4.17 22.13
CA LYS A 281 2.21 5.62 21.89
C LYS A 281 3.63 6.11 21.57
N SER A 282 4.64 5.56 22.24
CA SER A 282 6.05 5.89 22.00
C SER A 282 6.45 5.63 20.54
N ARG A 283 6.03 4.50 19.97
CA ARG A 283 6.32 4.14 18.57
C ARG A 283 5.67 5.12 17.60
N ILE A 284 4.43 5.55 17.87
CA ILE A 284 3.74 6.57 17.06
C ILE A 284 4.51 7.90 17.12
N LEU A 285 4.99 8.31 18.29
CA LEU A 285 5.76 9.55 18.47
C LEU A 285 7.14 9.49 17.80
N ASP A 286 7.84 8.35 17.86
CA ASP A 286 9.14 8.13 17.20
C ASP A 286 8.98 8.25 15.68
N VAL A 287 7.96 7.59 15.12
CA VAL A 287 7.61 7.68 13.69
C VAL A 287 7.22 9.11 13.31
N ALA A 288 6.46 9.82 14.15
CA ALA A 288 6.11 11.21 13.90
C ALA A 288 7.37 12.08 13.80
N CYS A 289 8.33 11.91 14.71
CA CYS A 289 9.60 12.65 14.65
C CYS A 289 10.34 12.41 13.32
N MET A 290 10.36 11.16 12.82
CA MET A 290 10.93 10.84 11.52
C MET A 290 10.15 11.46 10.36
N LEU A 291 8.83 11.22 10.26
CA LEU A 291 8.01 11.66 9.12
C LEU A 291 7.87 13.18 9.02
N PHE A 292 7.98 13.89 10.14
CA PHE A 292 7.99 15.37 10.20
C PHE A 292 9.39 15.98 10.19
N ASP A 293 10.45 15.18 10.17
CA ASP A 293 11.87 15.60 10.20
C ASP A 293 12.22 16.49 11.41
N LEU A 294 11.81 16.07 12.60
CA LEU A 294 12.02 16.80 13.85
C LEU A 294 13.36 16.40 14.49
N ASN A 295 14.48 16.78 13.88
CA ASN A 295 15.81 16.38 14.34
C ASN A 295 16.15 16.90 15.75
N ASP A 296 15.66 18.09 16.12
CA ASP A 296 15.95 18.73 17.43
C ASP A 296 14.72 18.90 18.33
N TYR A 297 13.51 18.63 17.82
CA TYR A 297 12.26 18.92 18.51
C TYR A 297 11.51 17.64 18.86
N ARG A 298 11.43 17.31 20.15
CA ARG A 298 10.57 16.22 20.59
C ARG A 298 9.10 16.65 20.53
N MET A 299 8.27 15.80 19.94
CA MET A 299 6.81 15.95 19.99
C MET A 299 6.34 16.07 21.45
N CYS A 300 5.53 17.08 21.76
CA CYS A 300 5.00 17.29 23.10
C CYS A 300 3.87 16.29 23.38
N SER A 301 4.19 15.18 24.05
CA SER A 301 3.21 14.14 24.38
C SER A 301 1.98 14.69 25.09
N THR A 302 2.17 15.61 26.05
CA THR A 302 1.05 16.23 26.80
C THR A 302 0.06 16.95 25.89
N LYS A 303 0.54 17.65 24.87
CA LYS A 303 -0.33 18.34 23.90
C LYS A 303 -1.04 17.35 22.99
N CYS A 304 -0.38 16.26 22.59
CA CYS A 304 -1.04 15.16 21.89
C CYS A 304 -2.11 14.47 22.75
N ASP A 305 -1.88 14.28 24.05
CA ASP A 305 -2.86 13.69 24.95
C ASP A 305 -4.07 14.62 25.16
N GLN A 306 -3.86 15.93 25.25
CA GLN A 306 -4.95 16.93 25.31
C GLN A 306 -5.85 16.87 24.08
N TYR A 307 -5.26 16.84 22.87
CA TYR A 307 -6.03 16.68 21.65
C TYR A 307 -6.68 15.29 21.54
N ALA A 308 -6.01 14.22 22.01
CA ALA A 308 -6.59 12.89 21.99
C ALA A 308 -7.84 12.83 22.91
N GLN A 309 -7.79 13.46 24.08
CA GLN A 309 -8.95 13.60 24.96
C GLN A 309 -10.05 14.46 24.33
N LEU A 310 -9.69 15.52 23.59
CA LEU A 310 -10.67 16.35 22.89
C LEU A 310 -11.41 15.57 21.79
N TYR A 311 -10.72 14.64 21.13
CA TYR A 311 -11.23 13.91 19.97
C TYR A 311 -11.65 12.47 20.26
N SER A 312 -11.50 11.97 21.48
CA SER A 312 -11.83 10.58 21.83
C SER A 312 -13.32 10.25 21.73
N GLU A 313 -14.18 11.27 21.84
CA GLU A 313 -15.64 11.12 21.76
C GLU A 313 -16.21 11.59 20.41
N ALA A 314 -15.37 12.17 19.54
CA ALA A 314 -15.81 12.74 18.27
C ALA A 314 -15.68 11.73 17.13
N ILE A 315 -16.67 11.72 16.24
CA ILE A 315 -16.52 11.08 14.92
C ILE A 315 -15.40 11.81 14.20
N LEU A 316 -14.29 11.13 13.90
CA LEU A 316 -13.09 11.75 13.29
C LEU A 316 -13.38 12.43 11.94
N PHE A 317 -14.48 12.07 11.27
CA PHE A 317 -14.91 12.73 10.03
C PHE A 317 -15.79 13.97 10.29
N ASN A 318 -16.50 14.03 11.42
CA ASN A 318 -17.33 15.16 11.85
C ASN A 318 -16.68 15.84 13.05
N LEU A 319 -15.41 16.18 12.90
CA LEU A 319 -14.67 16.87 13.95
C LEU A 319 -15.37 18.20 14.29
N PRO A 320 -15.33 18.60 15.57
CA PRO A 320 -15.81 19.91 16.00
C PRO A 320 -15.02 21.02 15.30
N ASP A 321 -15.42 22.26 15.58
CA ASP A 321 -14.74 23.47 15.10
C ASP A 321 -13.21 23.39 15.24
N ALA A 322 -12.51 24.03 14.31
CA ALA A 322 -11.06 24.10 14.35
C ALA A 322 -10.58 24.61 15.71
N PRO A 323 -9.47 24.07 16.26
CA PRO A 323 -8.84 24.63 17.45
C PRO A 323 -8.69 26.14 17.33
N SER A 324 -8.92 26.89 18.41
CA SER A 324 -8.90 28.37 18.39
C SER A 324 -7.61 28.95 17.80
N SER A 325 -6.50 28.23 17.97
CA SER A 325 -5.19 28.51 17.40
C SER A 325 -5.15 28.44 15.87
N ILE A 326 -5.91 27.51 15.26
CA ILE A 326 -6.04 27.33 13.80
C ILE A 326 -7.16 28.21 13.24
N SER A 327 -8.32 28.29 13.89
CA SER A 327 -9.49 29.02 13.38
C SER A 327 -9.19 30.50 13.15
N THR A 328 -8.43 31.13 14.05
CA THR A 328 -7.97 32.52 13.91
C THR A 328 -7.12 32.71 12.65
N ILE A 329 -6.21 31.77 12.38
CA ILE A 329 -5.32 31.83 11.21
C ILE A 329 -6.10 31.57 9.93
N LEU A 330 -7.03 30.61 9.93
CA LEU A 330 -7.89 30.35 8.77
C LEU A 330 -8.79 31.54 8.45
N ALA A 331 -9.31 32.24 9.46
CA ALA A 331 -10.09 33.46 9.27
C ALA A 331 -9.25 34.60 8.68
N GLU A 332 -7.97 34.69 9.03
CA GLU A 332 -7.04 35.64 8.40
C GLU A 332 -6.73 35.25 6.95
N TRP A 333 -6.52 33.97 6.66
CA TRP A 333 -6.29 33.48 5.30
C TRP A 333 -7.48 33.78 4.41
N GLY A 334 -8.71 33.52 4.87
CA GLY A 334 -9.94 33.77 4.12
C GLY A 334 -10.21 35.23 3.76
N LYS A 335 -9.55 36.21 4.40
CA LYS A 335 -9.67 37.64 4.04
C LYS A 335 -8.91 38.00 2.76
N GLY A 336 -7.98 37.16 2.30
CA GLY A 336 -7.22 37.41 1.06
C GLY A 336 -8.02 36.98 -0.17
N SER A 337 -8.37 37.95 -1.05
CA SER A 337 -9.28 37.77 -2.19
C SER A 337 -8.87 36.75 -3.26
N ASN A 338 -7.66 36.18 -3.19
CA ASN A 338 -7.13 35.17 -4.13
C ASN A 338 -6.55 33.93 -3.41
N SER A 339 -6.81 33.73 -2.12
CA SER A 339 -6.21 32.62 -1.37
C SER A 339 -7.00 31.32 -1.56
N LEU A 340 -6.28 30.19 -1.69
CA LEU A 340 -6.87 28.85 -1.68
C LEU A 340 -7.84 28.73 -0.48
N ASN A 341 -9.07 28.27 -0.74
CA ASN A 341 -10.06 27.95 0.30
C ASN A 341 -9.61 26.73 1.11
N VAL A 342 -8.58 26.89 1.93
CA VAL A 342 -8.13 25.89 2.89
C VAL A 342 -9.13 25.93 4.05
N SER A 343 -10.05 24.96 4.06
CA SER A 343 -11.01 24.80 5.14
C SER A 343 -10.44 23.90 6.25
N TRP A 344 -11.02 24.01 7.44
CA TRP A 344 -10.73 23.09 8.53
C TRP A 344 -11.00 21.63 8.14
N SER A 345 -12.12 21.36 7.45
CA SER A 345 -12.48 20.02 6.97
C SER A 345 -11.42 19.41 6.06
N TYR A 346 -10.75 20.23 5.25
CA TYR A 346 -9.64 19.76 4.43
C TYR A 346 -8.40 19.41 5.27
N LEU A 347 -8.03 20.29 6.21
CA LEU A 347 -6.89 20.09 7.10
C LEU A 347 -7.09 18.89 8.04
N SER A 348 -8.31 18.67 8.52
CA SER A 348 -8.63 17.54 9.38
C SER A 348 -8.58 16.21 8.63
N LEU A 349 -9.10 16.16 7.39
CA LEU A 349 -8.96 14.99 6.52
C LEU A 349 -7.48 14.69 6.22
N MET A 350 -6.66 15.72 6.02
CA MET A 350 -5.22 15.57 5.87
C MET A 350 -4.60 15.00 7.14
N ALA A 351 -4.97 15.53 8.31
CA ALA A 351 -4.46 15.05 9.59
C ALA A 351 -4.83 13.58 9.85
N LEU A 352 -6.01 13.14 9.39
CA LEU A 352 -6.47 11.75 9.42
C LEU A 352 -5.67 10.84 8.48
N LYS A 353 -5.37 11.28 7.25
CA LYS A 353 -4.48 10.51 6.35
C LYS A 353 -3.08 10.33 6.96
N ILE A 354 -2.57 11.39 7.59
CA ILE A 354 -1.29 11.34 8.30
C ILE A 354 -1.37 10.40 9.49
N SER A 355 -2.48 10.35 10.25
CA SER A 355 -2.59 9.42 11.38
C SER A 355 -2.56 7.96 10.94
N ILE A 356 -3.23 7.61 9.84
CA ILE A 356 -3.12 6.26 9.22
C ILE A 356 -1.68 5.97 8.80
N LEU A 357 -1.00 6.95 8.21
CA LEU A 357 0.41 6.81 7.85
C LEU A 357 1.30 6.57 9.08
N LEU A 358 1.07 7.31 10.18
CA LEU A 358 1.78 7.14 11.45
C LEU A 358 1.58 5.72 11.99
N LEU A 359 0.35 5.21 11.96
CA LEU A 359 0.04 3.85 12.43
C LEU A 359 0.69 2.79 11.53
N ALA A 360 0.66 2.95 10.21
CA ALA A 360 1.31 2.02 9.29
C ALA A 360 2.83 1.94 9.54
N PHE A 361 3.49 3.09 9.69
CA PHE A 361 4.94 3.13 9.97
C PHE A 361 5.29 2.70 11.40
N ALA A 362 4.40 2.87 12.39
CA ALA A 362 4.61 2.36 13.75
C ALA A 362 4.68 0.82 13.81
N ASN A 363 4.10 0.16 12.81
CA ASN A 363 4.17 -1.28 12.60
C ASN A 363 5.42 -1.73 11.82
N ILE A 364 6.28 -0.82 11.34
CA ILE A 364 7.57 -1.21 10.75
C ILE A 364 8.54 -1.60 11.86
N GLN A 365 9.14 -2.79 11.80
CA GLN A 365 10.02 -3.34 12.83
C GLN A 365 11.13 -2.34 13.22
N ASP A 366 11.88 -1.85 12.23
CA ASP A 366 12.92 -0.85 12.39
C ASP A 366 12.58 0.43 11.62
N CYS A 367 12.02 1.42 12.34
CA CYS A 367 11.60 2.69 11.76
C CYS A 367 12.78 3.50 11.19
N GLU A 368 13.98 3.42 11.77
CA GLU A 368 15.12 4.17 11.24
C GLU A 368 15.59 3.59 9.92
N SER A 369 15.51 2.26 9.74
CA SER A 369 15.86 1.62 8.47
C SER A 369 15.04 2.10 7.27
N CYS A 370 13.83 2.64 7.52
CA CYS A 370 12.92 3.10 6.47
C CYS A 370 12.98 4.60 6.21
N SER A 371 13.88 5.37 6.85
CA SER A 371 13.93 6.84 6.71
C SER A 371 14.08 7.30 5.26
N ASP A 372 14.81 6.53 4.45
CA ASP A 372 15.10 6.81 3.05
C ASP A 372 14.16 6.10 2.07
N LEU A 373 13.11 5.42 2.58
CA LEU A 373 12.13 4.71 1.77
C LEU A 373 11.41 5.71 0.83
N PRO A 374 11.47 5.54 -0.50
CA PRO A 374 10.85 6.45 -1.44
C PRO A 374 9.33 6.26 -1.49
N LEU A 375 8.58 7.26 -1.04
CA LEU A 375 7.12 7.27 -1.02
C LEU A 375 6.57 8.20 -2.09
N SER A 376 5.39 7.89 -2.64
CA SER A 376 4.68 8.72 -3.62
C SER A 376 4.51 10.15 -3.11
N GLY A 377 4.79 11.15 -3.94
CA GLY A 377 4.56 12.57 -3.63
C GLY A 377 3.08 12.97 -3.53
N ASP A 378 2.17 12.00 -3.54
CA ASP A 378 0.74 12.17 -3.38
C ASP A 378 0.20 11.33 -2.21
N LEU A 379 0.01 11.97 -1.06
CA LEU A 379 -0.65 11.37 0.11
C LEU A 379 -2.11 11.00 -0.13
N SER A 380 -2.75 11.54 -1.18
CA SER A 380 -4.16 11.26 -1.45
C SER A 380 -4.40 9.78 -1.79
N ILE A 381 -3.37 9.07 -2.24
CA ILE A 381 -3.38 7.63 -2.54
C ILE A 381 -3.78 6.78 -1.33
N ILE A 382 -3.54 7.24 -0.09
CA ILE A 382 -4.03 6.55 1.12
C ILE A 382 -5.56 6.40 1.12
N SER A 383 -6.28 7.30 0.43
CA SER A 383 -7.74 7.19 0.26
C SER A 383 -8.21 5.96 -0.53
N GLN A 384 -7.31 5.23 -1.19
CA GLN A 384 -7.60 3.98 -1.88
C GLN A 384 -7.49 2.76 -0.96
N SER A 385 -6.91 2.91 0.24
CA SER A 385 -6.74 1.77 1.17
C SER A 385 -8.05 1.37 1.85
N GLU A 386 -8.20 0.06 2.11
CA GLU A 386 -9.36 -0.50 2.83
C GLU A 386 -9.54 0.20 4.19
N ILE A 387 -8.43 0.46 4.88
CA ILE A 387 -8.48 1.09 6.20
C ILE A 387 -9.04 2.50 6.16
N MET A 388 -8.74 3.29 5.12
CA MET A 388 -9.25 4.65 5.00
C MET A 388 -10.75 4.66 4.70
N GLU A 389 -11.22 3.76 3.85
CA GLU A 389 -12.66 3.56 3.60
C GLU A 389 -13.39 3.23 4.92
N ARG A 390 -12.83 2.30 5.71
CA ARG A 390 -13.42 1.90 6.99
C ARG A 390 -13.40 3.00 8.02
N VAL A 391 -12.30 3.77 8.13
CA VAL A 391 -12.24 4.91 9.05
C VAL A 391 -13.25 5.99 8.67
N GLN A 392 -13.53 6.20 7.39
CA GLN A 392 -14.57 7.14 6.94
C GLN A 392 -15.98 6.69 7.34
N ALA A 393 -16.22 5.38 7.39
CA ALA A 393 -17.49 4.80 7.82
C ALA A 393 -17.60 4.60 9.34
N TRP A 394 -16.52 4.82 10.10
CA TRP A 394 -16.46 4.54 11.53
C TRP A 394 -17.15 5.64 12.36
N ASP A 395 -17.94 5.21 13.35
CA ASP A 395 -18.73 6.08 14.22
C ASP A 395 -17.94 6.66 15.41
N GLY A 396 -16.68 6.26 15.58
CA GLY A 396 -15.82 6.70 16.69
C GLY A 396 -16.08 6.00 18.02
N GLN A 397 -17.18 5.25 18.16
CA GLN A 397 -17.62 4.66 19.43
C GLN A 397 -17.21 3.19 19.54
N GLU A 398 -17.46 2.42 18.48
CA GLU A 398 -17.18 0.99 18.44
C GLU A 398 -15.69 0.69 18.26
N ASP A 399 -15.31 -0.57 18.53
CA ASP A 399 -13.97 -1.05 18.23
C ASP A 399 -13.71 -1.01 16.72
N PHE A 400 -12.55 -0.48 16.34
CA PHE A 400 -12.13 -0.34 14.96
C PHE A 400 -11.39 -1.59 14.49
N SER A 401 -12.11 -2.47 13.78
CA SER A 401 -11.53 -3.69 13.25
C SER A 401 -10.58 -3.41 12.07
N VAL A 402 -9.42 -4.06 12.07
CA VAL A 402 -8.37 -3.90 11.03
C VAL A 402 -8.05 -5.24 10.39
N SER A 403 -8.00 -5.28 9.06
CA SER A 403 -7.56 -6.47 8.32
C SER A 403 -6.06 -6.68 8.50
N GLN A 404 -5.61 -7.93 8.41
CA GLN A 404 -4.19 -8.27 8.55
C GLN A 404 -3.29 -7.42 7.63
N ASN A 405 -3.75 -7.10 6.41
CA ASN A 405 -2.97 -6.39 5.39
C ASN A 405 -2.96 -4.87 5.51
N ALA A 406 -3.80 -4.27 6.34
CA ALA A 406 -4.08 -2.84 6.27
C ALA A 406 -2.80 -1.98 6.28
N TRP A 407 -1.85 -2.30 7.17
CA TRP A 407 -0.60 -1.54 7.28
C TRP A 407 0.34 -1.78 6.10
N PHE A 408 0.39 -3.02 5.59
CA PHE A 408 1.21 -3.38 4.44
C PHE A 408 0.67 -2.68 3.19
N GLU A 409 -0.64 -2.70 2.99
CA GLU A 409 -1.35 -2.03 1.90
C GLU A 409 -1.07 -0.52 1.87
N VAL A 410 -1.17 0.19 3.01
CA VAL A 410 -0.91 1.64 3.06
C VAL A 410 0.50 1.97 2.60
N ILE A 411 1.51 1.25 3.09
CA ILE A 411 2.91 1.48 2.69
C ILE A 411 3.12 1.09 1.22
N ALA A 412 2.55 -0.03 0.80
CA ALA A 412 2.64 -0.54 -0.55
C ALA A 412 2.03 0.41 -1.59
N LEU A 413 0.86 0.98 -1.31
CA LEU A 413 0.20 1.99 -2.13
C LEU A 413 1.08 3.24 -2.28
N LEU A 414 1.71 3.71 -1.21
CA LEU A 414 2.64 4.84 -1.30
C LEU A 414 3.92 4.49 -2.07
N MET A 415 4.44 3.27 -1.92
CA MET A 415 5.57 2.80 -2.71
C MET A 415 5.23 2.70 -4.19
N VAL A 416 4.07 2.19 -4.57
CA VAL A 416 3.73 1.97 -5.99
C VAL A 416 3.14 3.23 -6.63
N GLY A 417 2.49 4.08 -5.85
CA GLY A 417 1.76 5.24 -6.33
C GLY A 417 0.46 4.82 -7.04
N ASP A 418 0.10 5.53 -8.12
CA ASP A 418 -1.17 5.34 -8.83
C ASP A 418 -1.32 3.99 -9.55
N ARG A 419 -0.32 3.11 -9.51
CA ARG A 419 -0.46 1.73 -10.00
C ARG A 419 -1.04 0.78 -8.95
N GLY A 420 -1.49 1.31 -7.81
CA GLY A 420 -2.02 0.55 -6.68
C GLY A 420 -3.15 -0.40 -7.07
N ASP A 421 -4.09 0.06 -7.90
CA ASP A 421 -5.28 -0.70 -8.33
C ASP A 421 -4.94 -2.01 -9.07
N ALA A 422 -3.73 -2.13 -9.64
CA ALA A 422 -3.29 -3.32 -10.36
C ALA A 422 -2.57 -4.34 -9.45
N VAL A 423 -2.37 -4.04 -8.17
CA VAL A 423 -1.59 -4.89 -7.25
C VAL A 423 -2.52 -5.65 -6.31
N ASP A 424 -2.63 -6.97 -6.52
CA ASP A 424 -3.29 -7.84 -5.55
C ASP A 424 -2.43 -7.98 -4.27
N MET A 425 -2.82 -7.25 -3.23
CA MET A 425 -2.16 -7.31 -1.92
C MET A 425 -2.52 -8.57 -1.12
N ARG A 426 -3.56 -9.32 -1.51
CA ARG A 426 -4.07 -10.47 -0.74
C ARG A 426 -3.19 -11.71 -0.82
N THR A 427 -2.24 -11.74 -1.74
CA THR A 427 -1.28 -12.84 -1.92
C THR A 427 0.17 -12.34 -1.88
N THR A 428 0.38 -11.04 -1.71
CA THR A 428 1.71 -10.42 -1.78
C THR A 428 2.41 -10.52 -0.43
N ALA A 429 3.53 -11.25 -0.39
CA ALA A 429 4.39 -11.34 0.78
C ALA A 429 5.51 -10.30 0.77
N LEU A 430 5.96 -9.88 -0.42
CA LEU A 430 6.96 -8.84 -0.59
C LEU A 430 6.64 -7.99 -1.80
N LEU A 431 6.80 -6.69 -1.65
CA LEU A 431 6.69 -5.70 -2.71
C LEU A 431 7.97 -4.86 -2.74
N SER A 432 8.47 -4.60 -3.94
CA SER A 432 9.64 -3.78 -4.17
C SER A 432 9.37 -2.68 -5.17
N ASP A 433 9.90 -1.50 -4.89
CA ASP A 433 9.92 -0.37 -5.80
C ASP A 433 11.15 0.50 -5.54
N ASN A 434 11.73 1.07 -6.60
CA ASN A 434 12.87 1.99 -6.51
C ASN A 434 14.05 1.49 -5.65
N GLY A 435 14.37 0.20 -5.73
CA GLY A 435 15.49 -0.39 -4.98
C GLY A 435 15.22 -0.62 -3.49
N TRP A 436 13.95 -0.57 -3.08
CA TRP A 436 13.50 -0.91 -1.73
C TRP A 436 12.48 -2.03 -1.76
N SER A 437 12.44 -2.82 -0.70
CA SER A 437 11.47 -3.87 -0.45
C SER A 437 10.75 -3.62 0.87
N VAL A 438 9.44 -3.88 0.86
CA VAL A 438 8.59 -3.98 2.04
C VAL A 438 7.98 -5.37 2.04
N TYR A 439 8.04 -6.07 3.16
CA TYR A 439 7.60 -7.44 3.27
C TYR A 439 7.07 -7.78 4.67
N ILE A 440 6.21 -8.80 4.71
CA ILE A 440 5.66 -9.34 5.96
C ILE A 440 6.72 -10.09 6.75
N SER A 441 6.60 -10.09 8.08
CA SER A 441 7.59 -10.65 9.00
C SER A 441 7.78 -12.18 8.92
N SER A 442 6.88 -12.91 8.25
CA SER A 442 7.02 -14.36 8.01
C SER A 442 8.02 -14.71 6.93
N LEU A 443 8.51 -13.74 6.14
CA LEU A 443 9.41 -14.01 5.03
C LEU A 443 10.77 -14.50 5.55
N GLY A 444 11.03 -15.78 5.38
CA GLY A 444 12.24 -16.46 5.85
C GLY A 444 11.94 -17.80 6.50
N ASP A 445 12.94 -18.37 7.16
CA ASP A 445 12.81 -19.61 7.92
C ASP A 445 12.90 -19.30 9.42
N LEU A 446 11.86 -18.64 9.93
CA LEU A 446 11.78 -18.21 11.32
C LEU A 446 10.74 -19.05 12.07
N ASP A 447 11.02 -19.33 13.34
CA ASP A 447 10.03 -19.93 14.22
C ASP A 447 8.82 -18.99 14.38
N PRO A 448 7.57 -19.48 14.27
CA PRO A 448 6.39 -18.63 14.35
C PRO A 448 6.27 -17.85 15.67
N SER A 449 6.85 -18.36 16.76
CA SER A 449 6.89 -17.64 18.04
C SER A 449 7.76 -16.38 17.99
N CYS A 450 8.70 -16.30 17.04
CA CYS A 450 9.56 -15.14 16.80
C CYS A 450 8.98 -14.15 15.78
N VAL A 451 7.93 -14.53 15.03
CA VAL A 451 7.38 -13.73 13.93
C VAL A 451 6.21 -12.88 14.42
N ASP A 452 6.38 -11.57 14.61
CA ASP A 452 5.26 -10.70 14.98
C ASP A 452 4.39 -10.36 13.75
N ALA A 453 3.19 -10.93 13.70
CA ALA A 453 2.24 -10.73 12.61
C ALA A 453 1.74 -9.28 12.47
N ASN A 454 1.91 -8.45 13.50
CA ASN A 454 1.58 -7.03 13.39
C ASN A 454 2.68 -6.22 12.69
N THR A 455 3.88 -6.79 12.53
CA THR A 455 5.05 -6.05 12.06
C THR A 455 5.34 -6.26 10.58
N ILE A 456 5.84 -5.20 9.96
CA ILE A 456 6.30 -5.14 8.58
C ILE A 456 7.80 -4.86 8.59
N VAL A 457 8.51 -5.39 7.61
CA VAL A 457 9.94 -5.17 7.46
C VAL A 457 10.20 -4.38 6.20
N THR A 458 11.13 -3.43 6.29
CA THR A 458 11.60 -2.64 5.15
C THR A 458 13.09 -2.84 4.96
N LYS A 459 13.55 -2.99 3.71
CA LYS A 459 14.97 -3.19 3.43
C LYS A 459 15.33 -2.66 2.05
N ARG A 460 16.55 -2.11 1.90
CA ARG A 460 17.11 -1.81 0.57
C ARG A 460 17.39 -3.12 -0.18
N GLY A 461 17.05 -3.13 -1.47
CA GLY A 461 17.17 -4.26 -2.36
C GLY A 461 15.86 -4.57 -3.08
N VAL A 462 15.96 -5.54 -3.98
CA VAL A 462 14.85 -6.07 -4.79
C VAL A 462 15.00 -7.59 -4.82
N PRO A 463 13.92 -8.38 -4.93
CA PRO A 463 14.04 -9.82 -5.00
C PRO A 463 14.75 -10.19 -6.29
N TRP A 464 15.76 -11.05 -6.15
CA TRP A 464 16.66 -11.41 -7.23
C TRP A 464 16.92 -12.92 -7.21
N ARG A 465 16.87 -13.55 -8.38
CA ARG A 465 17.19 -14.97 -8.54
C ARG A 465 17.73 -15.23 -9.94
N HIS A 466 18.90 -15.86 -10.04
CA HIS A 466 19.53 -16.27 -11.31
C HIS A 466 19.60 -15.14 -12.37
N GLY A 467 19.96 -13.93 -11.96
CA GLY A 467 20.06 -12.78 -12.85
C GLY A 467 18.73 -12.08 -13.14
N ILE A 468 17.61 -12.63 -12.69
CA ILE A 468 16.28 -12.07 -12.88
C ILE A 468 15.88 -11.30 -11.63
N CYS A 469 15.44 -10.06 -11.83
CA CYS A 469 14.86 -9.19 -10.83
C CYS A 469 13.35 -9.11 -11.05
N LYS A 470 12.57 -9.13 -9.96
CA LYS A 470 11.11 -8.93 -9.98
C LYS A 470 10.75 -7.84 -8.96
N HIS A 471 9.53 -7.32 -9.03
CA HIS A 471 9.06 -6.35 -8.06
C HIS A 471 8.22 -6.97 -6.95
N ARG A 472 7.78 -8.23 -7.08
CA ARG A 472 6.95 -8.88 -6.06
C ARG A 472 7.35 -10.31 -5.77
N ILE A 473 7.07 -10.74 -4.55
CA ILE A 473 6.93 -12.14 -4.17
C ILE A 473 5.47 -12.34 -3.78
N ILE A 474 4.80 -13.21 -4.51
CA ILE A 474 3.43 -13.64 -4.21
C ILE A 474 3.41 -15.12 -3.85
N ASP A 475 2.43 -15.50 -3.06
CA ASP A 475 2.16 -16.90 -2.76
C ASP A 475 1.70 -17.63 -4.03
N GLY A 476 2.19 -18.86 -4.21
CA GLY A 476 1.80 -19.73 -5.30
C GLY A 476 0.33 -20.17 -5.21
N PRO A 477 -0.25 -20.60 -6.35
CA PRO A 477 -1.58 -21.19 -6.31
C PRO A 477 -1.58 -22.34 -5.33
N ARG A 478 -2.65 -22.48 -4.54
CA ARG A 478 -2.87 -23.63 -3.67
C ARG A 478 -3.17 -24.86 -4.53
N SER A 479 -2.16 -25.37 -5.24
CA SER A 479 -2.26 -26.60 -6.02
C SER A 479 -2.38 -27.78 -5.07
N GLY A 480 -3.49 -28.50 -5.17
CA GLY A 480 -3.83 -29.59 -4.26
C GLY A 480 -4.83 -29.12 -3.23
N VAL A 481 -6.11 -29.20 -3.59
CA VAL A 481 -7.17 -29.37 -2.60
C VAL A 481 -6.86 -30.69 -1.89
N ASN A 482 -6.07 -30.66 -0.83
CA ASN A 482 -6.09 -31.75 0.13
C ASN A 482 -7.37 -31.56 0.96
N GLU A 483 -8.49 -31.88 0.31
CA GLU A 483 -9.78 -32.08 0.95
C GLU A 483 -9.60 -33.16 2.02
N GLY A 484 -9.55 -32.74 3.27
CA GLY A 484 -9.51 -33.65 4.42
C GLY A 484 -8.11 -33.87 4.98
N ARG A 485 -7.63 -32.92 5.77
CA ARG A 485 -6.67 -33.21 6.83
C ARG A 485 -7.39 -33.05 8.15
N TYR A 486 -7.44 -34.12 8.95
CA TYR A 486 -7.95 -34.05 10.31
C TYR A 486 -6.86 -34.48 11.28
N TRP A 487 -7.12 -34.28 12.55
CA TRP A 487 -6.20 -34.55 13.62
C TRP A 487 -6.40 -35.98 14.07
N GLU A 488 -5.31 -36.72 14.29
CA GLU A 488 -5.40 -37.93 15.10
C GLU A 488 -4.98 -37.55 16.52
N PRO A 489 -5.94 -37.34 17.46
CA PRO A 489 -5.59 -37.22 18.86
C PRO A 489 -5.04 -38.57 19.31
N ARG A 490 -3.73 -38.62 19.50
CA ARG A 490 -3.11 -39.72 20.22
C ARG A 490 -3.14 -39.37 21.69
N ALA A 491 -3.92 -40.12 22.46
CA ALA A 491 -3.76 -40.18 23.89
C ALA A 491 -2.38 -40.79 24.17
N THR A 492 -1.35 -39.95 24.25
CA THR A 492 -0.11 -40.34 24.93
C THR A 492 -0.44 -40.54 26.40
N HIS A 493 0.18 -41.55 27.04
CA HIS A 493 -0.08 -42.08 28.39
C HIS A 493 -0.90 -41.18 29.33
N PRO A 494 -1.87 -41.74 30.09
CA PRO A 494 -3.02 -41.03 30.66
C PRO A 494 -2.74 -39.85 31.60
N ASP A 495 -1.48 -39.54 31.92
CA ASP A 495 -1.12 -38.50 32.86
C ASP A 495 -0.01 -37.54 32.41
N THR A 496 0.83 -37.82 31.39
CA THR A 496 2.03 -36.97 31.13
C THR A 496 2.31 -36.72 29.66
N ALA A 497 2.55 -35.46 29.31
CA ALA A 497 3.01 -35.02 28.00
C ALA A 497 4.47 -34.53 28.04
N TRP A 498 5.21 -34.80 26.96
CA TRP A 498 6.55 -34.26 26.71
C TRP A 498 6.50 -33.11 25.71
N LEU A 499 7.55 -32.29 25.69
CA LEU A 499 7.67 -31.15 24.77
C LEU A 499 8.02 -31.56 23.33
N GLU A 500 8.63 -32.72 23.13
CA GLU A 500 9.18 -33.12 21.83
C GLU A 500 8.11 -33.29 20.76
N CYS A 501 8.45 -32.81 19.56
CA CYS A 501 7.66 -33.03 18.37
C CYS A 501 7.55 -34.53 18.07
N VAL A 502 6.33 -35.07 18.09
CA VAL A 502 6.11 -36.52 17.89
C VAL A 502 6.22 -36.92 16.42
N VAL A 503 5.87 -36.01 15.51
CA VAL A 503 5.95 -36.23 14.05
C VAL A 503 6.82 -35.13 13.47
N PRO A 504 8.08 -35.42 13.13
CA PRO A 504 8.98 -34.41 12.59
C PRO A 504 8.46 -33.90 11.24
N ILE A 505 8.52 -32.57 11.07
CA ILE A 505 8.19 -31.90 9.81
C ILE A 505 9.43 -31.15 9.36
N GLU A 506 9.68 -31.15 8.05
CA GLU A 506 10.79 -30.41 7.46
C GLU A 506 10.29 -29.53 6.32
N TYR A 507 10.96 -28.40 6.10
CA TYR A 507 10.81 -27.64 4.87
C TYR A 507 11.44 -28.42 3.72
N GLY A 508 10.60 -28.83 2.77
CA GLY A 508 11.05 -29.24 1.45
C GLY A 508 11.61 -28.05 0.66
N ARG A 509 12.23 -28.34 -0.48
CA ARG A 509 12.72 -27.29 -1.38
C ARG A 509 11.56 -26.40 -1.86
N PRO A 510 11.60 -25.07 -1.62
CA PRO A 510 10.54 -24.19 -2.08
C PRO A 510 10.46 -24.21 -3.60
N MET A 511 9.24 -24.26 -4.13
CA MET A 511 9.00 -24.09 -5.56
C MET A 511 8.90 -22.60 -5.84
N ILE A 512 9.68 -22.14 -6.80
CA ILE A 512 9.75 -20.73 -7.16
C ILE A 512 9.59 -20.64 -8.67
N GLY A 513 8.42 -20.16 -9.08
CA GLY A 513 8.09 -19.83 -10.46
C GLY A 513 8.19 -18.32 -10.72
N GLU A 514 7.96 -17.95 -11.97
CA GLU A 514 7.89 -16.56 -12.40
C GLU A 514 6.57 -16.31 -13.11
N GLN A 515 5.89 -15.23 -12.76
CA GLN A 515 4.68 -14.80 -13.43
C GLN A 515 4.72 -13.29 -13.59
N HIS A 516 4.88 -12.83 -14.83
CA HIS A 516 4.95 -11.41 -15.16
C HIS A 516 6.06 -10.74 -14.33
N ASP A 517 5.68 -9.82 -13.44
CA ASP A 517 6.55 -9.06 -12.56
C ASP A 517 6.71 -9.65 -11.16
N ASN A 518 6.36 -10.93 -11.00
CA ASN A 518 6.30 -11.62 -9.71
C ASN A 518 7.19 -12.85 -9.71
N PHE A 519 7.85 -13.09 -8.58
CA PHE A 519 8.17 -14.44 -8.17
C PHE A 519 6.95 -15.06 -7.49
N VAL A 520 6.64 -16.28 -7.90
CA VAL A 520 5.54 -17.07 -7.34
C VAL A 520 6.17 -18.15 -6.47
N ILE A 521 6.00 -18.06 -5.15
CA ILE A 521 6.67 -18.95 -4.20
C ILE A 521 5.67 -19.87 -3.52
N GLN A 522 5.98 -21.16 -3.52
CA GLN A 522 5.25 -22.17 -2.79
C GLN A 522 6.21 -22.90 -1.85
N LEU A 523 5.92 -22.79 -0.56
CA LEU A 523 6.61 -23.50 0.50
C LEU A 523 6.06 -24.91 0.63
N VAL A 524 6.94 -25.83 1.00
CA VAL A 524 6.65 -27.27 1.06
C VAL A 524 6.94 -27.72 2.49
N LEU A 525 5.92 -28.15 3.24
CA LEU A 525 6.11 -28.78 4.54
C LEU A 525 5.93 -30.29 4.35
N GLN A 526 6.93 -31.07 4.70
CA GLN A 526 6.94 -32.52 4.53
C GLN A 526 6.89 -33.22 5.87
N THR A 527 5.86 -34.03 6.08
CA THR A 527 5.73 -34.88 7.26
C THR A 527 6.67 -36.08 7.09
N LEU A 528 7.67 -36.18 7.96
CA LEU A 528 8.58 -37.31 8.01
C LEU A 528 7.95 -38.48 8.77
N ASN A 529 8.33 -39.71 8.41
CA ASN A 529 7.88 -40.94 9.07
C ASN A 529 6.35 -41.12 9.09
N SER A 530 5.65 -40.61 8.07
CA SER A 530 4.23 -40.93 7.89
C SER A 530 4.05 -42.45 7.77
N PRO A 531 3.00 -43.05 8.37
CA PRO A 531 2.68 -44.46 8.18
C PRO A 531 2.37 -44.80 6.71
N THR A 532 2.10 -43.79 5.87
CA THR A 532 1.93 -43.95 4.42
C THR A 532 3.27 -44.00 3.70
N PRO A 533 3.40 -44.80 2.62
CA PRO A 533 4.65 -44.92 1.86
C PRO A 533 5.06 -43.61 1.15
N THR A 534 4.15 -42.66 0.99
CA THR A 534 4.43 -41.33 0.45
C THR A 534 4.45 -40.30 1.58
N PRO A 535 5.48 -39.42 1.64
CA PRO A 535 5.49 -38.32 2.60
C PRO A 535 4.26 -37.44 2.38
N GLU A 536 3.61 -37.04 3.48
CA GLU A 536 2.51 -36.10 3.39
C GLU A 536 3.09 -34.70 3.14
N ILE A 537 2.72 -34.10 2.01
CA ILE A 537 3.26 -32.80 1.58
C ILE A 537 2.18 -31.74 1.73
N ARG A 538 2.39 -30.73 2.57
CA ARG A 538 1.59 -29.50 2.57
C ARG A 538 2.24 -28.44 1.70
N TRP A 539 1.42 -27.77 0.91
CA TRP A 539 1.82 -26.58 0.18
C TRP A 539 1.25 -25.33 0.84
N THR A 540 2.05 -24.29 0.95
CA THR A 540 1.66 -23.00 1.53
C THR A 540 2.51 -21.88 0.92
N GLY A 541 2.37 -20.66 1.41
CA GLY A 541 3.22 -19.53 1.04
C GLY A 541 3.47 -18.61 2.23
N TYR A 542 4.30 -17.60 2.05
CA TYR A 542 4.70 -16.71 3.15
C TYR A 542 3.53 -15.88 3.66
N TYR A 543 2.67 -15.42 2.76
CA TYR A 543 1.48 -14.68 3.13
C TYR A 543 0.50 -15.56 3.90
N ASP A 544 0.30 -16.80 3.45
CA ASP A 544 -0.54 -17.78 4.16
C ASP A 544 -0.03 -18.06 5.58
N LEU A 545 1.29 -18.23 5.77
CA LEU A 545 1.89 -18.41 7.09
C LEU A 545 1.59 -17.20 8.01
N TRP A 546 1.84 -15.99 7.52
CA TRP A 546 1.63 -14.76 8.29
C TRP A 546 0.14 -14.50 8.59
N SER A 547 -0.75 -14.72 7.61
CA SER A 547 -2.19 -14.60 7.78
C SER A 547 -2.71 -15.53 8.89
N SER A 548 -2.18 -16.76 8.96
CA SER A 548 -2.58 -17.71 10.00
C SER A 548 -2.05 -17.33 11.40
N LEU A 549 -1.07 -16.44 11.52
CA LEU A 549 -0.65 -15.87 12.80
C LEU A 549 -1.58 -14.76 13.31
N TRP A 550 -2.35 -14.12 12.43
CA TRP A 550 -3.10 -12.90 12.75
C TRP A 550 -4.07 -13.08 13.94
N LEU A 551 -4.69 -14.25 14.07
CA LEU A 551 -5.69 -14.51 15.13
C LEU A 551 -5.14 -15.34 16.30
N LEU A 552 -3.82 -15.57 16.35
CA LEU A 552 -3.21 -16.35 17.42
C LEU A 552 -2.91 -15.47 18.65
N LEU A 553 -3.27 -16.00 19.82
CA LEU A 553 -2.88 -15.48 21.11
C LEU A 553 -1.47 -15.98 21.45
N ARG A 554 -0.60 -15.10 21.94
CA ARG A 554 0.72 -15.52 22.43
C ARG A 554 0.65 -15.71 23.93
N THR A 555 1.25 -16.78 24.42
CA THR A 555 1.36 -16.99 25.87
C THR A 555 2.21 -15.90 26.52
N THR A 556 1.99 -15.64 27.79
CA THR A 556 2.80 -14.69 28.57
C THR A 556 4.17 -15.27 28.95
N PRO A 557 5.25 -14.46 28.96
CA PRO A 557 6.55 -14.91 29.44
C PRO A 557 6.48 -15.38 30.90
N CYS A 558 7.24 -16.43 31.24
CA CYS A 558 7.29 -16.90 32.62
C CYS A 558 7.93 -15.87 33.57
N GLN A 559 7.40 -15.76 34.79
CA GLN A 559 8.03 -14.98 35.88
C GLN A 559 9.19 -15.71 36.57
N HIS A 560 9.48 -16.94 36.14
CA HIS A 560 10.56 -17.78 36.65
C HIS A 560 11.46 -18.23 35.50
N SER A 561 12.66 -18.72 35.82
CA SER A 561 13.56 -19.32 34.82
C SER A 561 12.84 -20.40 34.02
N THR A 562 12.93 -20.33 32.69
CA THR A 562 12.22 -21.23 31.78
C THR A 562 12.73 -22.66 31.95
N ARG A 563 11.86 -23.56 32.39
CA ARG A 563 12.16 -25.00 32.53
C ARG A 563 12.01 -25.67 31.17
N LEU A 564 13.07 -25.70 30.37
CA LEU A 564 13.12 -26.43 29.11
C LEU A 564 13.19 -27.94 29.40
N GLY A 565 12.38 -28.74 28.70
CA GLY A 565 12.42 -30.20 28.80
C GLY A 565 11.62 -30.84 29.96
N GLY A 566 10.83 -30.07 30.71
CA GLY A 566 9.97 -30.63 31.76
C GLY A 566 8.74 -31.34 31.18
N THR A 567 8.43 -32.54 31.68
CA THR A 567 7.15 -33.21 31.44
C THR A 567 6.03 -32.50 32.19
N VAL A 568 4.86 -32.35 31.58
CA VAL A 568 3.68 -31.75 32.22
C VAL A 568 2.65 -32.83 32.49
N LYS A 569 2.12 -32.86 33.72
CA LYS A 569 1.02 -33.73 34.07
C LYS A 569 -0.29 -33.16 33.48
N LEU A 570 -0.96 -33.91 32.62
CA LEU A 570 -2.21 -33.46 31.98
C LEU A 570 -3.36 -33.49 32.99
N ARG A 571 -4.18 -32.43 33.00
CA ARG A 571 -5.39 -32.38 33.83
C ARG A 571 -6.58 -33.06 33.12
N PRO A 572 -7.61 -33.50 33.84
CA PRO A 572 -8.84 -33.98 33.21
C PRO A 572 -9.40 -32.95 32.21
N GLY A 573 -9.72 -33.40 31.00
CA GLY A 573 -10.17 -32.54 29.90
C GLY A 573 -9.04 -31.97 29.02
N TRP A 574 -7.77 -32.24 29.34
CA TRP A 574 -6.64 -31.91 28.46
C TRP A 574 -6.32 -33.09 27.55
N GLY A 575 -6.14 -32.82 26.26
CA GLY A 575 -5.72 -33.80 25.27
C GLY A 575 -4.48 -33.34 24.53
N THR A 576 -3.61 -34.29 24.14
CA THR A 576 -2.48 -34.03 23.25
C THR A 576 -2.76 -34.51 21.84
N VAL A 577 -2.25 -33.79 20.86
CA VAL A 577 -2.26 -34.19 19.45
C VAL A 577 -0.81 -34.31 19.00
N ALA A 578 -0.49 -35.49 18.50
CA ALA A 578 0.87 -35.92 18.19
C ALA A 578 1.17 -35.91 16.69
N GLY A 579 0.26 -35.42 15.84
CA GLY A 579 0.48 -35.42 14.40
C GLY A 579 -0.66 -34.80 13.61
N PHE A 580 -0.37 -34.61 12.33
CA PHE A 580 -1.29 -34.16 11.29
C PHE A 580 -1.44 -35.33 10.35
N VAL A 581 -2.59 -35.96 10.32
CA VAL A 581 -2.80 -37.12 9.45
C VAL A 581 -3.98 -36.82 8.54
N GLY A 582 -3.72 -36.75 7.23
CA GLY A 582 -4.78 -36.69 6.22
C GLY A 582 -5.90 -37.70 6.48
N LEU A 583 -7.07 -37.24 6.90
CA LEU A 583 -8.28 -38.06 7.06
C LEU A 583 -9.39 -37.46 6.21
N GLN A 584 -10.24 -38.27 5.61
CA GLN A 584 -11.23 -37.79 4.65
C GLN A 584 -12.40 -37.04 5.32
N ARG A 585 -12.99 -36.09 4.59
CA ARG A 585 -14.06 -35.17 5.04
C ARG A 585 -15.29 -35.84 5.67
N GLY A 586 -15.47 -37.15 5.46
CA GLY A 586 -16.56 -37.94 6.05
C GLY A 586 -16.36 -38.36 7.52
N ASP A 587 -15.14 -38.28 8.07
CA ASP A 587 -14.86 -38.70 9.45
C ASP A 587 -14.96 -37.55 10.49
N GLN A 588 -15.48 -36.38 10.11
CA GLN A 588 -15.66 -35.22 11.01
C GLN A 588 -16.44 -35.55 12.28
N HIS A 589 -17.35 -36.54 12.24
CA HIS A 589 -18.13 -36.97 13.40
C HIS A 589 -17.34 -37.81 14.42
N ARG A 590 -16.11 -38.23 14.11
CA ARG A 590 -15.34 -39.11 15.01
C ARG A 590 -14.45 -38.36 16.00
N PHE A 591 -14.13 -37.09 15.75
CA PHE A 591 -13.24 -36.32 16.62
C PHE A 591 -14.01 -35.31 17.44
N ASP A 592 -14.39 -35.75 18.63
CA ASP A 592 -15.02 -34.93 19.66
C ASP A 592 -13.98 -33.99 20.29
N LEU A 593 -13.36 -33.11 19.49
CA LEU A 593 -12.49 -32.04 19.99
C LEU A 593 -13.22 -31.16 21.01
N HIS A 594 -14.55 -31.12 20.93
CA HIS A 594 -15.45 -30.51 21.90
C HIS A 594 -15.39 -31.13 23.30
N LYS A 595 -14.93 -32.38 23.46
CA LYS A 595 -14.82 -33.03 24.77
C LYS A 595 -13.64 -32.51 25.59
N ASN A 596 -12.62 -31.96 24.93
CA ASN A 596 -11.45 -31.44 25.61
C ASN A 596 -11.60 -29.94 25.86
N SER A 597 -11.37 -29.52 27.10
CA SER A 597 -11.26 -28.09 27.44
C SER A 597 -9.96 -27.49 26.87
N LEU A 598 -8.91 -28.30 26.72
CA LEU A 598 -7.64 -27.90 26.11
C LEU A 598 -7.09 -28.99 25.20
N THR A 599 -6.77 -28.63 23.96
CA THR A 599 -6.06 -29.51 23.01
C THR A 599 -4.65 -28.97 22.74
N ILE A 600 -3.63 -29.79 23.00
CA ILE A 600 -2.22 -29.40 22.98
C ILE A 600 -1.51 -30.06 21.80
N PHE A 601 -0.94 -29.26 20.90
CA PHE A 601 -0.12 -29.74 19.79
C PHE A 601 1.34 -29.88 20.22
N LEU A 602 1.85 -31.11 20.15
CA LEU A 602 3.22 -31.44 20.55
C LEU A 602 4.18 -31.07 19.40
N THR A 603 4.57 -29.80 19.33
CA THR A 603 5.38 -29.23 18.24
C THR A 603 6.71 -28.64 18.70
N ALA A 604 7.06 -28.71 19.99
CA ALA A 604 8.24 -27.99 20.45
C ALA A 604 9.53 -28.59 19.89
N GLY A 605 10.49 -27.71 19.58
CA GLY A 605 11.77 -28.08 19.00
C GLY A 605 11.75 -28.31 17.49
N ASN A 606 10.60 -28.16 16.82
CA ASN A 606 10.48 -28.24 15.36
C ASN A 606 9.54 -27.11 14.89
N HIS A 607 10.11 -26.03 14.35
CA HIS A 607 9.33 -24.84 14.01
C HIS A 607 8.46 -25.05 12.77
N GLU A 608 8.82 -25.96 11.88
CA GLU A 608 8.03 -26.40 10.74
C GLU A 608 6.73 -27.09 11.18
N ALA A 609 6.81 -27.90 12.24
CA ALA A 609 5.66 -28.54 12.86
C ALA A 609 4.74 -27.52 13.53
N ARG A 610 5.30 -26.46 14.14
CA ARG A 610 4.52 -25.32 14.63
C ARG A 610 3.81 -24.62 13.48
N TRP A 611 4.51 -24.30 12.39
CA TRP A 611 3.88 -23.68 11.21
C TRP A 611 2.75 -24.54 10.63
N ASN A 612 2.96 -25.85 10.54
CA ASN A 612 1.93 -26.77 10.10
C ASN A 612 0.72 -26.80 11.07
N ALA A 613 0.95 -26.71 12.38
CA ALA A 613 -0.10 -26.54 13.40
C ALA A 613 -0.96 -25.31 13.14
N ILE A 614 -0.28 -24.17 12.98
CA ILE A 614 -0.88 -22.87 12.79
C ILE A 614 -1.73 -22.85 11.53
N LEU A 615 -1.19 -23.34 10.41
CA LEU A 615 -1.92 -23.41 9.14
C LEU A 615 -3.15 -24.32 9.24
N SER A 616 -3.04 -25.47 9.90
CA SER A 616 -4.18 -26.39 10.06
C SER A 616 -5.26 -25.79 10.97
N MET A 617 -4.90 -25.04 12.02
CA MET A 617 -5.85 -24.27 12.81
C MET A 617 -6.53 -23.19 11.97
N GLY A 618 -5.78 -22.48 11.14
CA GLY A 618 -6.30 -21.45 10.25
C GLY A 618 -7.35 -21.94 9.24
N GLU A 619 -7.29 -23.22 8.85
CA GLU A 619 -8.24 -23.84 7.92
C GLU A 619 -9.47 -24.44 8.60
N MET A 620 -9.34 -24.88 9.86
CA MET A 620 -10.36 -25.66 10.54
C MET A 620 -11.14 -24.88 11.58
N CYS A 621 -10.50 -23.95 12.25
CA CYS A 621 -11.14 -23.19 13.30
C CYS A 621 -12.00 -22.11 12.67
N ASP A 622 -13.29 -22.23 12.89
CA ASP A 622 -14.10 -21.04 13.11
C ASP A 622 -13.48 -20.33 14.33
N PHE A 623 -12.57 -19.38 14.08
CA PHE A 623 -11.89 -18.62 15.14
C PHE A 623 -12.89 -17.88 16.02
N ALA A 624 -14.15 -17.75 15.60
CA ALA A 624 -15.23 -17.27 16.46
C ALA A 624 -15.60 -18.24 17.60
N ARG A 625 -15.15 -19.51 17.56
CA ARG A 625 -15.47 -20.53 18.58
C ARG A 625 -14.31 -20.96 19.44
N TYR A 626 -13.08 -20.91 18.95
CA TYR A 626 -11.91 -21.43 19.68
C TYR A 626 -10.80 -20.40 19.81
N ARG A 627 -10.18 -20.35 21.00
CA ARG A 627 -8.96 -19.59 21.23
C ARG A 627 -7.74 -20.46 20.92
N VAL A 628 -6.84 -19.96 20.09
CA VAL A 628 -5.61 -20.67 19.73
C VAL A 628 -4.42 -19.92 20.29
N PHE A 629 -3.70 -20.58 21.19
CA PHE A 629 -2.50 -20.09 21.84
C PHE A 629 -1.26 -20.62 21.13
N LEU A 630 -0.30 -19.74 20.88
CA LEU A 630 1.05 -20.06 20.45
C LEU A 630 2.01 -19.82 21.62
N ARG A 631 2.67 -20.88 22.07
CA ARG A 631 3.66 -20.81 23.12
C ARG A 631 4.88 -19.99 22.66
N ARG A 632 5.27 -19.00 23.46
CA ARG A 632 6.54 -18.29 23.26
C ARG A 632 7.74 -19.10 23.77
N LEU A 633 8.93 -18.80 23.24
CA LEU A 633 10.19 -19.42 23.68
C LEU A 633 10.51 -19.16 25.16
N ASP A 634 10.07 -18.02 25.69
CA ASP A 634 10.25 -17.60 27.08
C ASP A 634 9.15 -18.12 28.04
N THR A 635 8.18 -18.89 27.53
CA THR A 635 7.14 -19.55 28.34
C THR A 635 7.44 -21.05 28.48
N CYS A 636 7.37 -21.60 29.69
CA CYS A 636 7.47 -23.04 29.92
C CYS A 636 6.15 -23.75 29.55
N PHE A 637 6.20 -25.07 29.32
CA PHE A 637 5.02 -25.83 28.94
C PHE A 637 3.87 -25.70 29.97
N ALA A 638 4.17 -25.88 31.26
CA ALA A 638 3.15 -25.83 32.30
C ALA A 638 2.39 -24.49 32.32
N CYS A 639 3.11 -23.36 32.30
CA CYS A 639 2.48 -22.03 32.30
C CYS A 639 1.64 -21.80 31.03
N ALA A 640 2.14 -22.20 29.86
CA ALA A 640 1.41 -22.08 28.61
C ALA A 640 0.08 -22.87 28.63
N ALA A 641 0.11 -24.10 29.15
CA ALA A 641 -1.08 -24.95 29.27
C ALA A 641 -2.08 -24.42 30.30
N GLU A 642 -1.58 -23.92 31.44
CA GLU A 642 -2.43 -23.31 32.45
C GLU A 642 -3.09 -22.02 31.96
N GLU A 643 -2.36 -21.16 31.25
CA GLU A 643 -2.89 -19.92 30.66
C GLU A 643 -3.97 -20.21 29.61
N ALA A 644 -3.72 -21.17 28.71
CA ALA A 644 -4.70 -21.56 27.69
C ALA A 644 -5.96 -22.19 28.33
N SER A 645 -5.79 -23.04 29.36
CA SER A 645 -6.91 -23.66 30.06
C SER A 645 -7.72 -22.69 30.91
N ALA A 646 -7.14 -21.57 31.36
CA ALA A 646 -7.80 -20.59 32.22
C ALA A 646 -8.89 -19.78 31.50
N GLN A 647 -8.95 -19.81 30.16
CA GLN A 647 -9.92 -19.04 29.37
C GLN A 647 -11.37 -19.53 29.50
N GLY A 648 -11.62 -20.69 30.11
CA GLY A 648 -12.95 -21.25 30.32
C GLY A 648 -13.68 -21.74 29.06
N SER A 649 -13.14 -21.46 27.87
CA SER A 649 -13.62 -21.94 26.57
C SER A 649 -12.66 -22.99 25.99
N PRO A 650 -13.16 -23.91 25.14
CA PRO A 650 -12.31 -24.86 24.44
C PRO A 650 -11.17 -24.13 23.72
N SER A 651 -9.94 -24.48 24.10
CA SER A 651 -8.75 -23.80 23.64
C SER A 651 -7.78 -24.78 22.99
N PHE A 652 -6.97 -24.25 22.08
CA PHE A 652 -5.87 -24.94 21.44
C PHE A 652 -4.55 -24.34 21.90
N LEU A 653 -3.54 -25.16 22.15
CA LEU A 653 -2.19 -24.70 22.49
C LEU A 653 -1.18 -25.35 21.54
N ILE A 654 -0.43 -24.53 20.82
CA ILE A 654 0.68 -24.93 19.96
C ILE A 654 1.98 -24.72 20.74
N LEU A 655 2.73 -25.80 21.00
CA LEU A 655 3.90 -25.81 21.90
C LEU A 655 5.21 -25.41 21.26
#